data_AF-A0A4Y6R1P5-F1
#
_entry.id   AF-A0A4Y6R1P5-F1
#
_cell.length_a   1.000
_cell.length_b   1.000
_cell.length_c   1.000
_cell.angle_alpha   90.00
_cell.angle_beta   90.00
_cell.angle_gamma   90.00
#
_symmetry.space_group_name_H-M   'P 1'
#
loop_
_entity.id
_entity.type
_entity.pdbx_description
1 polymer ?
#
loop_
_entity_poly.entity_id
_entity_poly.type
_entity_poly.pdbx_seq_one_letter_code
_entity_poly.pdbx_strand_id
1 'polypeptide(L)'
;MSVIPRDFLSPSIYADGIPHFELGELRREHPVVWVEEPATATFAGGKGFWLVLNHADVSHVSRHPEDFSSSRGTSFLRDQRPRDVAVLRRMMLNMDPPEHSSLRKIVNRAFTPQAIRRQLSDAITRHAKGVVDSVAEAGSVDFLASVAAEMPLLVLADVLGIPAEDRSLLYSWTNRLVGLDDPEYGGDPQAFLSAFTEMFAYARKVTEERRARPTDDLWSTVANAEVDGEMLTPDDLDRFFQLLVIAGNDTTRNLIANTMLTLSRHPDQFNLLRQDLSLLPGAIEEVLRFSPSVIQFRRTATRDLVLGGQQIAEDDKVIINYASANRDETVFTDPDRFDIKRDPNPHISFGDGTHYCLGANLARLQTRVLLTELFERLPDIEVTGEPVRMQSSFMNGIRHLPVEFTPVRAHAPRPALLAPGPTPPAGCPAAPQTPAATETPEATETPAAVEASAAAEASGQAHGTPLLVLFGSNFGTAEDVALDLAAAGRDRGFDVSVASLDEAVDALPTAGAVLVTTATYNGTPPDNAVDFAQWIGEKTPDLTGVRFAVFGCGNHEWAATFQDFPRFVDDRLQSFGASRFHRRGEGDAAEDFDGAIAAWEQELWPRLAQEFGLNLAVDAPISEAVLQIEFLPADRPSPFVRSLGAQPMRVLDSRLLTQEQNAVDVRPVRHMDLELPTDVTYEAGDHLGVIPHNSPALVDRVTKRFGLDPGSWIRLTATNRPSFLPVGERLTVGQLLTDYVELQDVASRRDIERLLQHTEYPWSRERLEKLLDTQTYRAEVLDRRLSVMDLLEEHPTSRLPFTAFLELLRPLAPRYYSIASSSAVQPGVCSITVGALTGPARSGHGTFAGTCSNYLFEQGTDRVIHAFVRDTASPFRLPADPSTPLLMIASGTGIAPFRGFLQERAAAKVAGTDLGPALLVFGCRHPQGDLLYGTELERLAAAAGTDIAFAYSRVEGLPRIYVQDRLTQLGAKALDLIDQGGAAYICGATAMADGVRTSMLELRSGLRGDSAADAEAWLGTLVGQGRWLVDVWASG
;
A
#
# COMPACT_ATOMS: atom_id res chain seq x y z
N MET A 1 -19.25 -32.04 38.83
CA MET A 1 -18.28 -32.24 39.95
C MET A 1 -17.28 -31.12 39.85
N SER A 2 -16.93 -30.44 40.95
CA SER A 2 -15.85 -29.43 40.90
C SER A 2 -14.55 -30.08 40.44
N VAL A 3 -13.91 -29.51 39.41
CA VAL A 3 -12.66 -30.03 38.85
C VAL A 3 -11.52 -29.63 39.77
N ILE A 4 -11.03 -30.56 40.60
CA ILE A 4 -9.83 -30.34 41.42
C ILE A 4 -8.65 -30.06 40.48
N PRO A 5 -7.94 -28.92 40.59
CA PRO A 5 -6.81 -28.62 39.73
C PRO A 5 -5.72 -29.69 39.85
N ARG A 6 -5.31 -30.26 38.71
CA ARG A 6 -4.16 -31.15 38.61
C ARG A 6 -2.89 -30.32 38.41
N ASP A 7 -1.71 -30.90 38.67
CA ASP A 7 -0.44 -30.30 38.25
C ASP A 7 -0.33 -30.28 36.71
N PHE A 8 -0.86 -29.23 36.08
CA PHE A 8 -0.78 -28.98 34.64
C PHE A 8 0.64 -28.70 34.14
N LEU A 9 1.66 -28.71 35.01
CA LEU A 9 3.07 -28.74 34.61
C LEU A 9 3.62 -30.18 34.52
N SER A 10 2.82 -31.21 34.84
CA SER A 10 3.20 -32.63 34.67
C SER A 10 3.11 -33.08 33.21
N PRO A 11 4.22 -33.51 32.57
CA PRO A 11 4.21 -33.96 31.17
C PRO A 11 3.27 -35.14 30.89
N SER A 12 3.00 -35.98 31.90
CA SER A 12 2.15 -37.17 31.76
C SER A 12 0.68 -36.85 31.47
N ILE A 13 0.21 -35.65 31.80
CA ILE A 13 -1.16 -35.19 31.49
C ILE A 13 -1.33 -34.99 29.98
N TYR A 14 -0.24 -34.73 29.25
CA TYR A 14 -0.25 -34.38 27.83
C TYR A 14 -0.04 -35.59 26.90
N ALA A 15 0.00 -36.81 27.44
CA ALA A 15 0.31 -38.02 26.69
C ALA A 15 -0.68 -38.30 25.53
N ASP A 16 -1.98 -38.09 25.74
CA ASP A 16 -3.02 -38.25 24.71
C ASP A 16 -3.26 -36.94 23.91
N GLY A 17 -2.70 -35.84 24.37
CA GLY A 17 -2.90 -34.48 23.84
C GLY A 17 -3.19 -33.47 24.96
N ILE A 18 -3.56 -32.25 24.58
CA ILE A 18 -3.89 -31.20 25.54
C ILE A 18 -5.25 -31.52 26.22
N PRO A 19 -5.38 -31.43 27.56
CA PRO A 19 -6.62 -31.66 28.29
C PRO A 19 -7.60 -30.48 28.14
N HIS A 20 -8.08 -30.23 26.92
CA HIS A 20 -8.95 -29.09 26.61
C HIS A 20 -10.27 -29.10 27.39
N PHE A 21 -10.78 -30.28 27.77
CA PHE A 21 -11.99 -30.38 28.59
C PHE A 21 -11.76 -29.85 30.02
N GLU A 22 -10.78 -30.39 30.76
CA GLU A 22 -10.48 -29.91 32.11
C GLU A 22 -10.05 -28.43 32.12
N LEU A 23 -9.28 -27.98 31.13
CA LEU A 23 -8.93 -26.56 30.99
C LEU A 23 -10.16 -25.68 30.69
N GLY A 24 -11.12 -26.17 29.89
CA GLY A 24 -12.34 -25.45 29.53
C GLY A 24 -13.43 -25.44 30.60
N GLU A 25 -13.47 -26.44 31.50
CA GLU A 25 -14.29 -26.37 32.72
C GLU A 25 -13.65 -25.38 33.71
N LEU A 26 -12.35 -25.49 33.98
CA LEU A 26 -11.64 -24.56 34.87
C LEU A 26 -11.68 -23.11 34.38
N ARG A 27 -11.58 -22.85 33.06
CA ARG A 27 -11.72 -21.49 32.51
C ARG A 27 -13.09 -20.86 32.85
N ARG A 28 -14.17 -21.65 32.86
CA ARG A 28 -15.53 -21.18 33.14
C ARG A 28 -15.81 -21.00 34.63
N GLU A 29 -15.34 -21.90 35.49
CA GLU A 29 -15.55 -21.80 36.94
C GLU A 29 -14.54 -20.86 37.62
N HIS A 30 -13.25 -20.98 37.26
CA HIS A 30 -12.11 -20.39 37.95
C HIS A 30 -10.99 -19.99 36.96
N PRO A 31 -11.17 -18.93 36.14
CA PRO A 31 -10.24 -18.55 35.07
C PRO A 31 -8.83 -18.15 35.54
N VAL A 32 -8.70 -17.78 36.81
CA VAL A 32 -7.43 -17.71 37.54
C VAL A 32 -7.57 -18.60 38.77
N VAL A 33 -6.73 -19.64 38.87
CA VAL A 33 -6.86 -20.69 39.89
C VAL A 33 -5.50 -21.09 40.46
N TRP A 34 -5.44 -21.34 41.76
CA TRP A 34 -4.24 -21.88 42.39
C TRP A 34 -4.10 -23.38 42.13
N VAL A 35 -2.87 -23.81 41.80
CA VAL A 35 -2.53 -25.19 41.50
C VAL A 35 -1.37 -25.63 42.41
N GLU A 36 -1.58 -26.69 43.17
CA GLU A 36 -0.55 -27.32 43.99
C GLU A 36 0.50 -28.01 43.13
N GLU A 37 1.77 -27.93 43.55
CA GLU A 37 2.91 -28.42 42.77
C GLU A 37 3.69 -29.54 43.51
N PRO A 38 3.09 -30.74 43.67
CA PRO A 38 3.64 -31.81 44.49
C PRO A 38 4.94 -32.40 43.94
N ALA A 39 5.72 -33.03 44.84
CA ALA A 39 6.90 -33.79 44.46
C ALA A 39 6.54 -35.06 43.67
N THR A 40 7.37 -35.40 42.69
CA THR A 40 7.25 -36.59 41.84
C THR A 40 8.55 -37.41 41.91
N ALA A 41 8.64 -38.50 41.13
CA ALA A 41 9.87 -39.28 41.02
C ALA A 41 11.04 -38.52 40.34
N THR A 42 10.75 -37.44 39.59
CA THR A 42 11.73 -36.67 38.82
C THR A 42 11.80 -35.18 39.20
N PHE A 43 10.82 -34.67 39.94
CA PHE A 43 10.74 -33.27 40.38
C PHE A 43 10.57 -33.18 41.90
N ALA A 44 11.32 -32.27 42.54
CA ALA A 44 11.42 -32.19 44.00
C ALA A 44 10.17 -31.61 44.71
N GLY A 45 9.17 -31.15 43.95
CA GLY A 45 8.05 -30.35 44.45
C GLY A 45 8.40 -28.86 44.46
N GLY A 46 7.37 -28.03 44.38
CA GLY A 46 7.49 -26.57 44.46
C GLY A 46 6.43 -25.98 45.40
N LYS A 47 6.23 -24.66 45.32
CA LYS A 47 5.28 -23.95 46.19
C LYS A 47 3.82 -24.04 45.73
N GLY A 48 3.58 -24.40 44.47
CA GLY A 48 2.32 -24.11 43.77
C GLY A 48 2.48 -22.97 42.74
N PHE A 49 1.41 -22.67 42.01
CA PHE A 49 1.35 -21.58 41.04
C PHE A 49 -0.09 -21.13 40.74
N TRP A 50 -0.25 -19.89 40.28
CA TRP A 50 -1.49 -19.41 39.68
C TRP A 50 -1.54 -19.82 38.20
N LEU A 51 -2.56 -20.56 37.81
CA LEU A 51 -2.84 -20.91 36.42
C LEU A 51 -3.88 -19.94 35.84
N VAL A 52 -3.55 -19.32 34.71
CA VAL A 52 -4.35 -18.29 34.04
C VAL A 52 -4.86 -18.84 32.70
N LEU A 53 -6.20 -18.89 32.55
CA LEU A 53 -6.88 -19.73 31.56
C LEU A 53 -7.75 -18.98 30.55
N ASN A 54 -8.25 -17.80 30.87
CA ASN A 54 -9.03 -16.98 29.93
C ASN A 54 -8.11 -16.12 29.04
N HIS A 55 -8.63 -15.58 27.94
CA HIS A 55 -7.87 -14.77 26.98
C HIS A 55 -7.44 -13.42 27.56
N ALA A 56 -8.34 -12.74 28.27
CA ALA A 56 -8.13 -11.40 28.81
C ALA A 56 -7.01 -11.34 29.85
N ASP A 57 -7.02 -12.22 30.86
CA ASP A 57 -6.01 -12.29 31.91
C ASP A 57 -4.67 -12.83 31.35
N VAL A 58 -4.67 -13.79 30.41
CA VAL A 58 -3.42 -14.22 29.73
C VAL A 58 -2.80 -13.07 28.93
N SER A 59 -3.62 -12.30 28.20
CA SER A 59 -3.18 -11.11 27.45
C SER A 59 -2.66 -10.03 28.40
N HIS A 60 -3.35 -9.77 29.52
CA HIS A 60 -2.93 -8.85 30.56
C HIS A 60 -1.57 -9.23 31.16
N VAL A 61 -1.40 -10.47 31.63
CA VAL A 61 -0.13 -10.99 32.18
C VAL A 61 1.01 -10.98 31.16
N SER A 62 0.70 -11.05 29.86
CA SER A 62 1.69 -10.95 28.78
C SER A 62 2.11 -9.51 28.45
N ARG A 63 1.28 -8.52 28.80
CA ARG A 63 1.44 -7.10 28.42
C ARG A 63 2.02 -6.20 29.51
N HIS A 64 1.95 -6.59 30.78
CA HIS A 64 2.39 -5.78 31.93
C HIS A 64 3.62 -6.42 32.62
N PRO A 65 4.83 -6.40 32.01
CA PRO A 65 6.04 -6.99 32.60
C PRO A 65 6.48 -6.32 33.91
N GLU A 66 6.04 -5.09 34.15
CA GLU A 66 6.20 -4.36 35.42
C GLU A 66 5.45 -5.02 36.59
N ASP A 67 4.38 -5.75 36.30
CA ASP A 67 3.57 -6.53 37.26
C ASP A 67 3.89 -8.04 37.19
N PHE A 68 4.23 -8.54 35.99
CA PHE A 68 4.42 -9.96 35.69
C PHE A 68 5.74 -10.21 34.94
N SER A 69 6.84 -10.25 35.68
CA SER A 69 8.21 -10.33 35.15
C SER A 69 8.54 -11.69 34.51
N SER A 70 9.17 -11.64 33.33
CA SER A 70 9.82 -12.78 32.66
C SER A 70 11.21 -13.08 33.23
N SER A 71 11.89 -12.09 33.81
CA SER A 71 13.24 -12.24 34.38
C SER A 71 13.24 -12.86 35.78
N ARG A 72 12.36 -12.40 36.68
CA ARG A 72 12.40 -12.69 38.12
C ARG A 72 12.41 -14.20 38.40
N GLY A 73 11.52 -14.98 37.77
CA GLY A 73 11.51 -16.45 37.85
C GLY A 73 11.99 -17.19 36.59
N THR A 74 12.41 -16.49 35.53
CA THR A 74 12.53 -17.00 34.14
C THR A 74 11.18 -17.43 33.53
N SER A 75 11.14 -17.67 32.21
CA SER A 75 9.96 -18.20 31.51
C SER A 75 9.76 -19.71 31.68
N PHE A 76 10.67 -20.42 32.36
CA PHE A 76 10.61 -21.87 32.57
C PHE A 76 9.54 -22.25 33.60
N LEU A 77 8.74 -23.27 33.27
CA LEU A 77 7.58 -23.70 34.07
C LEU A 77 7.96 -24.18 35.48
N ARG A 78 9.02 -24.98 35.60
CA ARG A 78 9.58 -25.45 36.88
C ARG A 78 10.71 -24.53 37.36
N ASP A 79 10.82 -24.36 38.67
CA ASP A 79 11.85 -23.51 39.28
C ASP A 79 13.28 -24.03 39.04
N GLN A 80 14.15 -23.11 38.62
CA GLN A 80 15.54 -23.38 38.28
C GLN A 80 16.47 -23.08 39.47
N ARG A 81 17.64 -23.72 39.53
CA ARG A 81 18.61 -23.44 40.61
C ARG A 81 19.09 -21.99 40.51
N PRO A 82 19.29 -21.24 41.61
CA PRO A 82 19.60 -19.80 41.55
C PRO A 82 20.80 -19.41 40.67
N ARG A 83 21.83 -20.26 40.61
CA ARG A 83 23.00 -20.06 39.74
C ARG A 83 22.65 -20.16 38.23
N ASP A 84 21.66 -20.98 37.89
CA ASP A 84 21.24 -21.23 36.52
C ASP A 84 20.28 -20.12 36.06
N VAL A 85 19.39 -19.65 36.96
CA VAL A 85 18.54 -18.45 36.75
C VAL A 85 19.37 -17.24 36.31
N ALA A 86 20.50 -16.98 36.97
CA ALA A 86 21.40 -15.87 36.64
C ALA A 86 22.02 -15.96 35.23
N VAL A 87 22.10 -17.17 34.65
CA VAL A 87 22.53 -17.38 33.26
C VAL A 87 21.35 -17.29 32.30
N LEU A 88 20.21 -17.89 32.65
CA LEU A 88 19.01 -17.93 31.81
C LEU A 88 18.42 -16.54 31.55
N ARG A 89 18.48 -15.62 32.53
CA ARG A 89 18.11 -14.19 32.39
C ARG A 89 18.89 -13.44 31.29
N ARG A 90 20.00 -13.98 30.78
CA ARG A 90 20.74 -13.42 29.62
C ARG A 90 20.15 -13.79 28.26
N MET A 91 19.16 -14.68 28.21
CA MET A 91 18.41 -14.96 26.98
C MET A 91 17.25 -13.98 26.87
N MET A 92 17.02 -13.40 25.69
CA MET A 92 15.95 -12.42 25.44
C MET A 92 14.55 -12.89 25.89
N LEU A 93 14.27 -14.20 25.87
CA LEU A 93 13.01 -14.79 26.36
C LEU A 93 12.80 -14.61 27.88
N ASN A 94 13.87 -14.38 28.65
CA ASN A 94 13.89 -14.22 30.11
C ASN A 94 14.35 -12.81 30.53
N MET A 95 14.21 -11.81 29.65
CA MET A 95 14.49 -10.39 29.93
C MET A 95 13.18 -9.61 30.03
N ASP A 96 13.15 -8.60 30.88
CA ASP A 96 12.07 -7.60 30.91
C ASP A 96 12.57 -6.28 30.28
N PRO A 97 11.70 -5.28 30.02
CA PRO A 97 12.14 -3.93 29.68
C PRO A 97 12.89 -3.28 30.86
N PRO A 98 13.92 -2.42 30.61
CA PRO A 98 14.34 -1.93 29.30
C PRO A 98 15.27 -2.88 28.51
N GLU A 99 15.98 -3.81 29.15
CA GLU A 99 17.01 -4.65 28.51
C GLU A 99 16.46 -5.46 27.33
N HIS A 100 15.30 -6.10 27.52
CA HIS A 100 14.58 -6.78 26.44
C HIS A 100 14.32 -5.82 25.29
N SER A 101 13.79 -4.63 25.56
CA SER A 101 13.39 -3.65 24.54
C SER A 101 14.58 -3.13 23.74
N SER A 102 15.75 -2.95 24.37
CA SER A 102 16.98 -2.57 23.68
C SER A 102 17.49 -3.68 22.76
N LEU A 103 17.64 -4.91 23.27
CA LEU A 103 18.04 -6.08 22.46
C LEU A 103 17.03 -6.34 21.32
N ARG A 104 15.72 -6.17 21.60
CA ARG A 104 14.65 -6.39 20.63
C ARG A 104 14.62 -5.34 19.52
N LYS A 105 14.95 -4.07 19.78
CA LYS A 105 15.12 -3.03 18.74
C LYS A 105 16.19 -3.44 17.72
N ILE A 106 17.31 -3.97 18.20
CA ILE A 106 18.45 -4.40 17.37
C ILE A 106 18.01 -5.52 16.41
N VAL A 107 17.46 -6.61 16.95
CA VAL A 107 17.14 -7.81 16.15
C VAL A 107 15.87 -7.69 15.31
N ASN A 108 14.90 -6.84 15.70
CA ASN A 108 13.66 -6.64 14.93
C ASN A 108 13.90 -6.17 13.49
N ARG A 109 14.99 -5.43 13.21
CA ARG A 109 15.35 -4.97 11.85
C ARG A 109 15.51 -6.13 10.86
N ALA A 110 16.11 -7.24 11.32
CA ALA A 110 16.32 -8.43 10.50
C ALA A 110 15.02 -9.20 10.21
N PHE A 111 14.12 -9.33 11.19
CA PHE A 111 12.91 -10.16 11.08
C PHE A 111 11.66 -9.39 10.60
N THR A 112 11.84 -8.27 9.90
CA THR A 112 10.71 -7.54 9.28
C THR A 112 10.10 -8.33 8.12
N PRO A 113 8.78 -8.17 7.82
CA PRO A 113 8.15 -8.81 6.66
C PRO A 113 8.78 -8.43 5.31
N GLN A 114 9.47 -7.28 5.23
CA GLN A 114 10.17 -6.80 4.04
C GLN A 114 11.55 -7.48 3.88
N ALA A 115 12.34 -7.59 4.96
CA ALA A 115 13.62 -8.28 4.96
C ALA A 115 13.45 -9.79 4.67
N ILE A 116 12.52 -10.46 5.38
CA ILE A 116 12.18 -11.87 5.17
C ILE A 116 11.79 -12.14 3.70
N ARG A 117 10.95 -11.27 3.10
CA ARG A 117 10.59 -11.41 1.68
C ARG A 117 11.78 -11.19 0.75
N ARG A 118 12.62 -10.17 0.98
CA ARG A 118 13.79 -9.85 0.14
C ARG A 118 14.84 -10.96 0.15
N GLN A 119 15.12 -11.53 1.31
CA GLN A 119 16.29 -12.40 1.53
C GLN A 119 15.96 -13.90 1.50
N LEU A 120 14.73 -14.30 1.87
CA LEU A 120 14.39 -15.71 2.10
C LEU A 120 13.28 -16.27 1.20
N SER A 121 12.49 -15.47 0.48
CA SER A 121 11.33 -15.96 -0.28
C SER A 121 11.69 -17.03 -1.32
N ASP A 122 12.74 -16.79 -2.11
CA ASP A 122 13.22 -17.74 -3.12
C ASP A 122 13.90 -18.96 -2.48
N ALA A 123 14.55 -18.78 -1.33
CA ALA A 123 15.18 -19.88 -0.60
C ALA A 123 14.14 -20.84 0.01
N ILE A 124 13.12 -20.29 0.68
CA ILE A 124 11.94 -21.00 1.18
C ILE A 124 11.26 -21.76 0.03
N THR A 125 11.07 -21.14 -1.12
CA THR A 125 10.44 -21.80 -2.29
C THR A 125 11.30 -22.94 -2.85
N ARG A 126 12.64 -22.81 -2.85
CA ARG A 126 13.55 -23.91 -3.23
C ARG A 126 13.56 -25.04 -2.20
N HIS A 127 13.53 -24.73 -0.91
CA HIS A 127 13.54 -25.74 0.16
C HIS A 127 12.25 -26.55 0.19
N ALA A 128 11.08 -25.90 0.05
CA ALA A 128 9.80 -26.60 -0.06
C ALA A 128 9.81 -27.64 -1.19
N LYS A 129 10.28 -27.24 -2.38
CA LYS A 129 10.47 -28.13 -3.54
C LYS A 129 11.45 -29.27 -3.26
N GLY A 130 12.59 -28.97 -2.64
CA GLY A 130 13.59 -29.97 -2.25
C GLY A 130 13.06 -31.00 -1.24
N VAL A 131 12.32 -30.55 -0.22
CA VAL A 131 11.69 -31.42 0.78
C VAL A 131 10.62 -32.31 0.13
N VAL A 132 9.74 -31.76 -0.71
CA VAL A 132 8.70 -32.56 -1.38
C VAL A 132 9.31 -33.55 -2.38
N ASP A 133 10.30 -33.15 -3.20
CA ASP A 133 11.05 -34.07 -4.07
C ASP A 133 11.85 -35.12 -3.28
N SER A 134 12.16 -34.88 -2.00
CA SER A 134 12.82 -35.86 -1.11
C SER A 134 11.90 -36.99 -0.62
N VAL A 135 10.57 -36.79 -0.66
CA VAL A 135 9.58 -37.81 -0.26
C VAL A 135 8.71 -38.35 -1.40
N ALA A 136 8.52 -37.57 -2.49
CA ALA A 136 7.54 -37.83 -3.54
C ALA A 136 7.54 -39.25 -4.17
N GLU A 137 8.69 -39.92 -4.26
CA GLU A 137 8.80 -41.27 -4.85
C GLU A 137 8.63 -42.42 -3.83
N ALA A 138 8.49 -42.13 -2.53
CA ALA A 138 8.44 -43.15 -1.47
C ALA A 138 7.04 -43.75 -1.24
N GLY A 139 5.98 -43.00 -1.47
CA GLY A 139 4.57 -43.41 -1.25
C GLY A 139 4.13 -43.51 0.21
N SER A 140 5.06 -43.72 1.15
CA SER A 140 4.81 -43.63 2.59
C SER A 140 6.06 -43.12 3.32
N VAL A 141 5.87 -42.23 4.29
CA VAL A 141 6.94 -41.68 5.15
C VAL A 141 6.41 -41.37 6.56
N ASP A 142 7.32 -41.13 7.50
CA ASP A 142 6.99 -40.35 8.70
C ASP A 142 7.02 -38.86 8.35
N PHE A 143 5.88 -38.19 8.48
CA PHE A 143 5.71 -36.79 8.09
C PHE A 143 6.50 -35.82 8.97
N LEU A 144 6.70 -36.13 10.26
CA LEU A 144 7.50 -35.27 11.13
C LEU A 144 8.96 -35.32 10.69
N ALA A 145 9.52 -36.52 10.61
CA ALA A 145 10.94 -36.73 10.34
C ALA A 145 11.33 -36.38 8.89
N SER A 146 10.46 -36.65 7.91
CA SER A 146 10.78 -36.49 6.47
C SER A 146 10.26 -35.20 5.83
N VAL A 147 9.39 -34.43 6.50
CA VAL A 147 8.82 -33.19 5.94
C VAL A 147 8.84 -32.04 6.94
N ALA A 148 8.23 -32.22 8.12
CA ALA A 148 7.99 -31.12 9.05
C ALA A 148 9.26 -30.62 9.76
N ALA A 149 10.23 -31.50 10.03
CA ALA A 149 11.50 -31.14 10.68
C ALA A 149 12.55 -30.59 9.70
N GLU A 150 12.55 -31.03 8.44
CA GLU A 150 13.51 -30.58 7.42
C GLU A 150 13.36 -29.09 7.10
N MET A 151 12.13 -28.63 6.83
CA MET A 151 11.89 -27.27 6.35
C MET A 151 12.38 -26.17 7.33
N PRO A 152 12.08 -26.23 8.64
CA PRO A 152 12.59 -25.23 9.60
C PRO A 152 14.11 -25.25 9.73
N LEU A 153 14.76 -26.41 9.62
CA LEU A 153 16.23 -26.51 9.65
C LEU A 153 16.88 -25.86 8.42
N LEU A 154 16.33 -26.11 7.23
CA LEU A 154 16.83 -25.53 5.98
C LEU A 154 16.67 -24.00 5.95
N VAL A 155 15.54 -23.49 6.46
CA VAL A 155 15.29 -22.04 6.58
C VAL A 155 16.13 -21.41 7.69
N LEU A 156 16.26 -22.05 8.86
CA LEU A 156 17.11 -21.59 9.96
C LEU A 156 18.58 -21.50 9.55
N ALA A 157 19.08 -22.43 8.73
CA ALA A 157 20.43 -22.36 8.19
C ALA A 157 20.64 -21.08 7.36
N ASP A 158 19.70 -20.72 6.50
CA ASP A 158 19.79 -19.51 5.67
C ASP A 158 19.60 -18.21 6.49
N VAL A 159 18.78 -18.24 7.54
CA VAL A 159 18.70 -17.16 8.55
C VAL A 159 20.06 -16.94 9.23
N LEU A 160 20.73 -18.03 9.61
CA LEU A 160 22.01 -18.01 10.33
C LEU A 160 23.25 -17.88 9.43
N GLY A 161 23.09 -17.86 8.10
CA GLY A 161 24.20 -17.82 7.14
C GLY A 161 25.02 -19.13 7.06
N ILE A 162 24.45 -20.25 7.49
CA ILE A 162 25.15 -21.53 7.65
C ILE A 162 25.25 -22.25 6.30
N PRO A 163 26.48 -22.61 5.84
CA PRO A 163 26.68 -23.28 4.56
C PRO A 163 26.09 -24.69 4.56
N ALA A 164 25.82 -25.24 3.37
CA ALA A 164 25.01 -26.44 3.21
C ALA A 164 25.59 -27.67 3.93
N GLU A 165 26.92 -27.80 3.93
CA GLU A 165 27.69 -28.85 4.60
C GLU A 165 27.51 -28.87 6.13
N ASP A 166 27.40 -27.70 6.76
CA ASP A 166 27.31 -27.56 8.22
C ASP A 166 25.88 -27.71 8.76
N ARG A 167 24.86 -27.79 7.90
CA ARG A 167 23.43 -27.89 8.30
C ARG A 167 23.13 -29.08 9.19
N SER A 168 23.89 -30.17 9.06
CA SER A 168 23.80 -31.35 9.93
C SER A 168 24.11 -31.06 11.41
N LEU A 169 24.88 -30.00 11.70
CA LEU A 169 25.16 -29.55 13.06
C LEU A 169 23.92 -28.98 13.74
N LEU A 170 23.06 -28.23 13.02
CA LEU A 170 21.80 -27.71 13.57
C LEU A 170 20.85 -28.83 14.02
N TYR A 171 20.72 -29.88 13.19
CA TYR A 171 19.94 -31.08 13.54
C TYR A 171 20.54 -31.77 14.79
N SER A 172 21.86 -31.93 14.81
CA SER A 172 22.61 -32.56 15.91
C SER A 172 22.51 -31.79 17.24
N TRP A 173 22.55 -30.46 17.22
CA TRP A 173 22.35 -29.63 18.41
C TRP A 173 20.89 -29.60 18.84
N THR A 174 19.94 -29.42 17.91
CA THR A 174 18.50 -29.41 18.26
C THR A 174 18.14 -30.69 19.03
N ASN A 175 18.44 -31.86 18.48
CA ASN A 175 18.02 -33.12 19.09
C ASN A 175 18.76 -33.42 20.41
N ARG A 176 19.98 -32.91 20.62
CA ARG A 176 20.70 -32.99 21.91
C ARG A 176 20.24 -31.97 22.96
N LEU A 177 19.57 -30.89 22.55
CA LEU A 177 19.12 -29.81 23.44
C LEU A 177 17.64 -29.92 23.82
N VAL A 178 16.80 -30.54 22.98
CA VAL A 178 15.34 -30.63 23.14
C VAL A 178 14.89 -31.73 24.13
N GLY A 179 15.75 -32.70 24.44
CA GLY A 179 15.36 -33.91 25.18
C GLY A 179 15.15 -33.79 26.70
N LEU A 180 15.16 -32.59 27.31
CA LEU A 180 15.23 -32.46 28.79
C LEU A 180 14.08 -33.13 29.57
N ASP A 181 12.86 -33.16 29.02
CA ASP A 181 11.67 -33.71 29.69
C ASP A 181 11.12 -35.01 29.07
N ASP A 182 11.62 -35.44 27.89
CA ASP A 182 11.10 -36.63 27.18
C ASP A 182 12.03 -37.85 27.37
N PRO A 183 11.53 -39.00 27.89
CA PRO A 183 12.35 -40.19 28.17
C PRO A 183 13.05 -40.84 26.97
N GLU A 184 12.68 -40.49 25.73
CA GLU A 184 13.27 -41.05 24.51
C GLU A 184 14.48 -40.24 24.01
N TYR A 185 14.55 -38.95 24.38
CA TYR A 185 15.63 -38.03 24.00
C TYR A 185 16.50 -37.56 25.18
N GLY A 186 15.99 -37.63 26.42
CA GLY A 186 16.71 -37.24 27.63
C GLY A 186 17.47 -38.40 28.25
N GLY A 187 18.81 -38.30 28.33
CA GLY A 187 19.62 -39.35 28.95
C GLY A 187 21.05 -38.99 29.34
N ASP A 188 21.77 -38.18 28.53
CA ASP A 188 23.15 -37.82 28.81
C ASP A 188 23.37 -36.31 29.05
N PRO A 189 23.62 -35.90 30.31
CA PRO A 189 24.04 -34.53 30.63
C PRO A 189 25.35 -34.08 29.96
N GLN A 190 26.25 -34.99 29.56
CA GLN A 190 27.48 -34.62 28.84
C GLN A 190 27.19 -34.21 27.40
N ALA A 191 26.39 -34.98 26.65
CA ALA A 191 25.93 -34.60 25.31
C ALA A 191 25.17 -33.26 25.28
N PHE A 192 24.39 -32.96 26.32
CA PHE A 192 23.71 -31.68 26.50
C PHE A 192 24.70 -30.51 26.70
N LEU A 193 25.72 -30.68 27.56
CA LEU A 193 26.78 -29.67 27.75
C LEU A 193 27.70 -29.53 26.53
N SER A 194 27.98 -30.61 25.80
CA SER A 194 28.82 -30.58 24.60
C SER A 194 28.12 -29.82 23.49
N ALA A 195 26.82 -30.05 23.27
CA ALA A 195 26.03 -29.35 22.24
C ALA A 195 26.08 -27.82 22.40
N PHE A 196 25.96 -27.29 23.63
CA PHE A 196 26.16 -25.85 23.87
C PHE A 196 27.59 -25.39 23.58
N THR A 197 28.59 -26.15 24.00
CA THR A 197 30.02 -25.79 23.81
C THR A 197 30.38 -25.74 22.32
N GLU A 198 29.92 -26.72 21.55
CA GLU A 198 30.06 -26.78 20.09
C GLU A 198 29.30 -25.64 19.41
N MET A 199 28.04 -25.41 19.78
CA MET A 199 27.18 -24.38 19.19
C MET A 199 27.74 -22.97 19.40
N PHE A 200 28.23 -22.62 20.60
CA PHE A 200 28.84 -21.31 20.85
C PHE A 200 30.19 -21.16 20.12
N ALA A 201 31.02 -22.21 20.07
CA ALA A 201 32.27 -22.16 19.30
C ALA A 201 32.00 -21.90 17.80
N TYR A 202 30.93 -22.48 17.26
CA TYR A 202 30.50 -22.27 15.87
C TYR A 202 29.84 -20.90 15.66
N ALA A 203 28.97 -20.45 16.57
CA ALA A 203 28.31 -19.15 16.53
C ALA A 203 29.34 -18.00 16.47
N ARG A 204 30.42 -18.10 17.25
CA ARG A 204 31.55 -17.15 17.20
C ARG A 204 32.25 -17.14 15.85
N LYS A 205 32.61 -18.30 15.31
CA LYS A 205 33.23 -18.42 13.97
C LYS A 205 32.38 -17.73 12.89
N VAL A 206 31.08 -18.03 12.83
CA VAL A 206 30.17 -17.42 11.85
C VAL A 206 30.02 -15.92 12.09
N THR A 207 29.94 -15.49 13.35
CA THR A 207 29.87 -14.06 13.73
C THR A 207 31.13 -13.29 13.34
N GLU A 208 32.31 -13.85 13.55
CA GLU A 208 33.59 -13.26 13.13
C GLU A 208 33.70 -13.16 11.60
N GLU A 209 33.31 -14.21 10.87
CA GLU A 209 33.24 -14.19 9.42
C GLU A 209 32.25 -13.13 8.92
N ARG A 210 31.04 -13.02 9.49
CA ARG A 210 30.02 -12.04 9.07
C ARG A 210 30.31 -10.61 9.51
N ARG A 211 31.12 -10.38 10.54
CA ARG A 211 31.67 -9.06 10.87
C ARG A 211 32.80 -8.65 9.93
N ALA A 212 33.68 -9.58 9.56
CA ALA A 212 34.77 -9.30 8.62
C ALA A 212 34.31 -9.19 7.16
N ARG A 213 33.26 -9.94 6.78
CA ARG A 213 32.69 -10.02 5.43
C ARG A 213 31.16 -10.22 5.50
N PRO A 214 30.38 -9.15 5.64
CA PRO A 214 28.92 -9.24 5.62
C PRO A 214 28.39 -9.82 4.30
N THR A 215 27.29 -10.55 4.38
CA THR A 215 26.56 -11.14 3.25
C THR A 215 25.06 -10.83 3.37
N ASP A 216 24.26 -11.17 2.38
CA ASP A 216 22.80 -10.90 2.36
C ASP A 216 21.95 -11.73 3.35
N ASP A 217 22.54 -12.41 4.33
CA ASP A 217 21.81 -13.18 5.35
C ASP A 217 21.40 -12.36 6.60
N LEU A 218 20.45 -12.91 7.37
CA LEU A 218 19.92 -12.23 8.56
C LEU A 218 20.96 -12.20 9.69
N TRP A 219 21.85 -13.18 9.78
CA TRP A 219 22.93 -13.15 10.77
C TRP A 219 23.93 -12.03 10.51
N SER A 220 24.28 -11.75 9.25
CA SER A 220 25.09 -10.58 8.87
C SER A 220 24.42 -9.28 9.28
N THR A 221 23.09 -9.21 9.18
CA THR A 221 22.31 -8.05 9.62
C THR A 221 22.36 -7.88 11.14
N VAL A 222 22.29 -8.97 11.92
CA VAL A 222 22.31 -8.95 13.40
C VAL A 222 23.72 -8.74 13.97
N ALA A 223 24.73 -9.44 13.44
CA ALA A 223 26.10 -9.37 13.92
C ALA A 223 26.75 -7.98 13.75
N ASN A 224 26.32 -7.23 12.72
CA ASN A 224 26.77 -5.87 12.43
C ASN A 224 25.74 -4.80 12.83
N ALA A 225 24.70 -5.14 13.58
CA ALA A 225 23.71 -4.16 14.01
C ALA A 225 24.25 -3.30 15.17
N GLU A 226 24.13 -1.99 14.99
CA GLU A 226 24.49 -0.96 15.97
C GLU A 226 23.23 -0.21 16.43
N VAL A 227 23.15 0.08 17.72
CA VAL A 227 22.14 0.92 18.37
C VAL A 227 22.83 1.80 19.41
N ASP A 228 22.52 3.09 19.41
CA ASP A 228 23.01 4.08 20.36
C ASP A 228 24.56 4.16 20.48
N GLY A 229 25.27 3.73 19.43
CA GLY A 229 26.75 3.69 19.35
C GLY A 229 27.37 2.34 19.72
N GLU A 230 26.57 1.35 20.15
CA GLU A 230 27.05 0.04 20.60
C GLU A 230 26.55 -1.10 19.69
N MET A 231 27.44 -2.07 19.46
CA MET A 231 27.09 -3.37 18.87
C MET A 231 26.87 -4.42 19.95
N LEU A 232 26.07 -5.45 19.64
CA LEU A 232 25.92 -6.63 20.50
C LEU A 232 27.28 -7.26 20.87
N THR A 233 27.43 -7.64 22.14
CA THR A 233 28.64 -8.31 22.63
C THR A 233 28.70 -9.77 22.14
N PRO A 234 29.86 -10.43 22.21
CA PRO A 234 29.96 -11.85 21.85
C PRO A 234 29.06 -12.78 22.69
N ASP A 235 28.79 -12.48 23.97
CA ASP A 235 27.85 -13.28 24.78
C ASP A 235 26.40 -13.02 24.33
N ASP A 236 26.01 -11.79 24.01
CA ASP A 236 24.66 -11.50 23.48
C ASP A 236 24.40 -12.24 22.16
N LEU A 237 25.39 -12.26 21.26
CA LEU A 237 25.31 -12.96 19.98
C LEU A 237 25.31 -14.49 20.15
N ASP A 238 26.15 -15.04 21.05
CA ASP A 238 26.08 -16.46 21.43
C ASP A 238 24.68 -16.85 21.95
N ARG A 239 24.11 -16.04 22.85
CA ARG A 239 22.78 -16.26 23.45
C ARG A 239 21.64 -16.08 22.45
N PHE A 240 21.77 -15.13 21.52
CA PHE A 240 20.77 -14.92 20.49
C PHE A 240 20.84 -16.01 19.41
N PHE A 241 22.03 -16.51 19.05
CA PHE A 241 22.20 -17.69 18.20
C PHE A 241 21.55 -18.93 18.84
N GLN A 242 21.84 -19.19 20.13
CA GLN A 242 21.16 -20.22 20.92
C GLN A 242 19.63 -20.09 20.86
N LEU A 243 19.10 -18.87 21.02
CA LEU A 243 17.66 -18.62 21.00
C LEU A 243 17.04 -18.90 19.63
N LEU A 244 17.69 -18.48 18.53
CA LEU A 244 17.21 -18.76 17.17
C LEU A 244 17.20 -20.26 16.87
N VAL A 245 18.25 -21.00 17.25
CA VAL A 245 18.35 -22.45 17.02
C VAL A 245 17.22 -23.21 17.72
N ILE A 246 16.95 -22.90 18.99
CA ILE A 246 15.92 -23.57 19.78
C ILE A 246 14.51 -23.14 19.34
N ALA A 247 14.25 -21.82 19.28
CA ALA A 247 12.90 -21.31 19.08
C ALA A 247 12.40 -21.44 17.62
N GLY A 248 13.29 -21.29 16.64
CA GLY A 248 12.93 -21.30 15.21
C GLY A 248 12.57 -22.70 14.68
N ASN A 249 13.15 -23.75 15.25
CA ASN A 249 12.99 -25.12 14.77
C ASN A 249 11.73 -25.79 15.37
N ASP A 250 11.71 -25.96 16.69
CA ASP A 250 10.73 -26.80 17.39
C ASP A 250 9.29 -26.27 17.33
N THR A 251 9.12 -24.95 17.36
CA THR A 251 7.77 -24.35 17.26
C THR A 251 7.18 -24.50 15.86
N THR A 252 8.03 -24.39 14.83
CA THR A 252 7.63 -24.46 13.42
C THR A 252 7.40 -25.89 12.95
N ARG A 253 8.27 -26.85 13.30
CA ARG A 253 8.07 -28.27 12.92
C ARG A 253 6.76 -28.82 13.50
N ASN A 254 6.45 -28.45 14.73
CA ASN A 254 5.19 -28.83 15.38
C ASN A 254 3.98 -28.07 14.83
N LEU A 255 4.13 -26.85 14.29
CA LEU A 255 3.06 -26.18 13.55
C LEU A 255 2.72 -26.94 12.26
N ILE A 256 3.74 -27.30 11.47
CA ILE A 256 3.57 -28.07 10.23
C ILE A 256 2.94 -29.45 10.52
N ALA A 257 3.44 -30.19 11.51
CA ALA A 257 2.91 -31.50 11.88
C ALA A 257 1.49 -31.45 12.48
N ASN A 258 1.21 -30.50 13.39
CA ASN A 258 -0.16 -30.30 13.90
C ASN A 258 -1.12 -29.77 12.81
N THR A 259 -0.64 -29.10 11.77
CA THR A 259 -1.49 -28.70 10.62
C THR A 259 -1.98 -29.94 9.87
N MET A 260 -1.08 -30.84 9.50
CA MET A 260 -1.44 -32.09 8.82
C MET A 260 -2.36 -32.97 9.68
N LEU A 261 -2.07 -33.12 10.98
CA LEU A 261 -2.89 -33.89 11.92
C LEU A 261 -4.26 -33.25 12.21
N THR A 262 -4.35 -31.92 12.28
CA THR A 262 -5.63 -31.23 12.53
C THR A 262 -6.51 -31.28 11.28
N LEU A 263 -5.93 -31.15 10.09
CA LEU A 263 -6.64 -31.31 8.82
C LEU A 263 -7.13 -32.75 8.59
N SER A 264 -6.31 -33.78 8.83
CA SER A 264 -6.75 -35.17 8.68
C SER A 264 -7.88 -35.56 9.64
N ARG A 265 -7.95 -34.91 10.81
CA ARG A 265 -9.05 -35.07 11.78
C ARG A 265 -10.31 -34.26 11.45
N HIS A 266 -10.28 -33.38 10.43
CA HIS A 266 -11.44 -32.63 9.94
C HIS A 266 -11.54 -32.72 8.39
N PRO A 267 -11.97 -33.87 7.83
CA PRO A 267 -11.94 -34.11 6.38
C PRO A 267 -12.82 -33.16 5.57
N ASP A 268 -13.87 -32.57 6.14
CA ASP A 268 -14.68 -31.53 5.50
C ASP A 268 -13.85 -30.25 5.26
N GLN A 269 -13.13 -29.80 6.29
CA GLN A 269 -12.24 -28.64 6.23
C GLN A 269 -11.05 -28.91 5.30
N PHE A 270 -10.46 -30.10 5.37
CA PHE A 270 -9.33 -30.47 4.50
C PHE A 270 -9.76 -30.60 3.03
N ASN A 271 -10.96 -31.10 2.74
CA ASN A 271 -11.48 -31.13 1.37
C ASN A 271 -11.82 -29.73 0.82
N LEU A 272 -12.26 -28.79 1.66
CA LEU A 272 -12.39 -27.37 1.27
C LEU A 272 -11.02 -26.77 0.94
N LEU A 273 -9.99 -27.05 1.74
CA LEU A 273 -8.62 -26.57 1.50
C LEU A 273 -7.98 -27.18 0.25
N ARG A 274 -8.19 -28.49 -0.01
CA ARG A 274 -7.76 -29.19 -1.24
C ARG A 274 -8.44 -28.62 -2.51
N GLN A 275 -9.64 -28.05 -2.40
CA GLN A 275 -10.35 -27.39 -3.51
C GLN A 275 -9.88 -25.94 -3.74
N ASP A 276 -9.43 -25.25 -2.69
CA ASP A 276 -9.00 -23.86 -2.74
C ASP A 276 -7.84 -23.58 -1.78
N LEU A 277 -6.61 -23.71 -2.30
CA LEU A 277 -5.39 -23.41 -1.54
C LEU A 277 -5.22 -21.92 -1.19
N SER A 278 -6.07 -21.02 -1.69
CA SER A 278 -6.08 -19.62 -1.22
C SER A 278 -6.61 -19.49 0.22
N LEU A 279 -7.30 -20.51 0.73
CA LEU A 279 -7.71 -20.63 2.14
C LEU A 279 -6.56 -21.00 3.10
N LEU A 280 -5.41 -21.44 2.57
CA LEU A 280 -4.28 -21.92 3.39
C LEU A 280 -3.75 -20.92 4.43
N PRO A 281 -3.71 -19.58 4.21
CA PRO A 281 -3.36 -18.62 5.25
C PRO A 281 -4.33 -18.69 6.44
N GLY A 282 -5.64 -18.67 6.20
CA GLY A 282 -6.66 -18.77 7.26
C GLY A 282 -6.62 -20.11 8.00
N ALA A 283 -6.37 -21.20 7.27
CA ALA A 283 -6.17 -22.52 7.86
C ALA A 283 -4.96 -22.55 8.82
N ILE A 284 -3.87 -21.84 8.51
CA ILE A 284 -2.68 -21.78 9.39
C ILE A 284 -2.98 -21.00 10.68
N GLU A 285 -3.69 -19.87 10.61
CA GLU A 285 -4.11 -19.13 11.80
C GLU A 285 -5.09 -19.94 12.66
N GLU A 286 -6.03 -20.69 12.04
CA GLU A 286 -6.95 -21.56 12.78
C GLU A 286 -6.24 -22.76 13.41
N VAL A 287 -5.23 -23.37 12.77
CA VAL A 287 -4.40 -24.40 13.42
C VAL A 287 -3.59 -23.81 14.57
N LEU A 288 -3.03 -22.62 14.40
CA LEU A 288 -2.34 -21.91 15.48
C LEU A 288 -3.27 -21.68 16.67
N ARG A 289 -4.54 -21.31 16.46
CA ARG A 289 -5.54 -21.20 17.51
C ARG A 289 -5.89 -22.57 18.13
N PHE A 290 -6.26 -23.54 17.30
CA PHE A 290 -6.89 -24.79 17.73
C PHE A 290 -5.90 -25.80 18.34
N SER A 291 -4.67 -25.82 17.82
CA SER A 291 -3.60 -26.78 18.13
C SER A 291 -2.24 -26.06 18.30
N PRO A 292 -2.10 -25.06 19.20
CA PRO A 292 -0.90 -24.24 19.31
C PRO A 292 0.35 -25.07 19.64
N SER A 293 1.50 -24.76 19.02
CA SER A 293 2.77 -25.48 19.26
C SER A 293 3.30 -25.31 20.69
N VAL A 294 3.10 -24.13 21.29
CA VAL A 294 3.46 -23.82 22.68
C VAL A 294 2.19 -23.76 23.53
N ILE A 295 2.16 -24.52 24.62
CA ILE A 295 0.97 -24.72 25.46
C ILE A 295 0.84 -23.57 26.47
N GLN A 296 1.94 -23.24 27.16
CA GLN A 296 1.96 -22.33 28.31
C GLN A 296 3.36 -21.77 28.62
N PHE A 297 3.43 -20.65 29.33
CA PHE A 297 4.68 -20.00 29.78
C PHE A 297 4.56 -19.52 31.23
N ARG A 298 5.70 -19.30 31.89
CA ARG A 298 5.78 -18.63 33.19
C ARG A 298 5.95 -17.10 33.07
N ARG A 299 5.34 -16.39 34.02
CA ARG A 299 5.74 -15.09 34.58
C ARG A 299 5.87 -15.20 36.10
N THR A 300 6.37 -14.16 36.75
CA THR A 300 6.48 -14.09 38.21
C THR A 300 6.00 -12.72 38.68
N ALA A 301 5.10 -12.69 39.66
CA ALA A 301 4.55 -11.45 40.18
C ALA A 301 5.64 -10.59 40.82
N THR A 302 5.67 -9.30 40.46
CA THR A 302 6.69 -8.35 40.94
C THR A 302 6.32 -7.69 42.26
N ARG A 303 5.04 -7.74 42.64
CA ARG A 303 4.39 -7.12 43.80
C ARG A 303 3.06 -7.83 44.08
N ASP A 304 2.46 -7.56 45.23
CA ASP A 304 1.08 -7.96 45.51
C ASP A 304 0.09 -7.27 44.53
N LEU A 305 -0.84 -8.05 43.96
CA LEU A 305 -1.82 -7.59 42.96
C LEU A 305 -3.08 -8.49 42.90
N VAL A 306 -4.10 -8.02 42.19
CA VAL A 306 -5.34 -8.79 41.92
C VAL A 306 -5.43 -9.13 40.43
N LEU A 307 -5.68 -10.41 40.11
CA LEU A 307 -5.90 -10.91 38.74
C LEU A 307 -7.05 -11.92 38.74
N GLY A 308 -8.01 -11.82 37.82
CA GLY A 308 -9.20 -12.70 37.80
C GLY A 308 -10.00 -12.73 39.11
N GLY A 309 -9.89 -11.69 39.95
CA GLY A 309 -10.47 -11.64 41.30
C GLY A 309 -9.67 -12.36 42.41
N GLN A 310 -8.57 -13.04 42.06
CA GLN A 310 -7.65 -13.68 43.03
C GLN A 310 -6.56 -12.71 43.49
N GLN A 311 -6.12 -12.86 44.73
CA GLN A 311 -4.95 -12.15 45.29
C GLN A 311 -3.68 -12.93 44.95
N ILE A 312 -2.79 -12.34 44.15
CA ILE A 312 -1.47 -12.89 43.81
C ILE A 312 -0.42 -12.13 44.62
N ALA A 313 0.48 -12.85 45.30
CA ALA A 313 1.51 -12.25 46.14
C ALA A 313 2.81 -11.96 45.35
N GLU A 314 3.66 -11.07 45.86
CA GLU A 314 5.02 -10.90 45.33
C GLU A 314 5.81 -12.24 45.31
N ASP A 315 6.61 -12.45 44.26
CA ASP A 315 7.33 -13.70 43.93
C ASP A 315 6.45 -14.92 43.57
N ASP A 316 5.12 -14.80 43.52
CA ASP A 316 4.27 -15.90 43.06
C ASP A 316 4.54 -16.27 41.58
N LYS A 317 4.50 -17.58 41.32
CA LYS A 317 4.62 -18.16 39.98
C LYS A 317 3.27 -18.08 39.27
N VAL A 318 3.24 -17.44 38.11
CA VAL A 318 2.03 -17.26 37.28
C VAL A 318 2.24 -17.97 35.95
N ILE A 319 1.39 -18.94 35.62
CA ILE A 319 1.46 -19.75 34.40
C ILE A 319 0.32 -19.34 33.48
N ILE A 320 0.65 -18.77 32.33
CA ILE A 320 -0.30 -18.40 31.28
C ILE A 320 -0.50 -19.56 30.30
N ASN A 321 -1.74 -19.98 30.06
CA ASN A 321 -2.07 -21.13 29.21
C ASN A 321 -2.74 -20.72 27.88
N TYR A 322 -1.94 -20.63 26.82
CA TYR A 322 -2.42 -20.27 25.47
C TYR A 322 -3.40 -21.30 24.91
N ALA A 323 -3.23 -22.59 25.24
CA ALA A 323 -4.09 -23.65 24.75
C ALA A 323 -5.52 -23.61 25.33
N SER A 324 -5.70 -22.98 26.50
CA SER A 324 -7.01 -22.59 27.03
C SER A 324 -7.49 -21.26 26.45
N ALA A 325 -6.65 -20.22 26.45
CA ALA A 325 -7.03 -18.88 26.02
C ALA A 325 -7.46 -18.81 24.53
N ASN A 326 -6.86 -19.61 23.65
CA ASN A 326 -7.26 -19.73 22.24
C ASN A 326 -8.58 -20.50 22.03
N ARG A 327 -9.17 -21.07 23.09
CA ARG A 327 -10.49 -21.71 23.09
C ARG A 327 -11.47 -21.01 24.03
N ASP A 328 -11.21 -19.75 24.37
CA ASP A 328 -12.09 -18.95 25.22
C ASP A 328 -13.40 -18.59 24.50
N GLU A 329 -14.50 -19.16 24.97
CA GLU A 329 -15.87 -18.91 24.48
C GLU A 329 -16.34 -17.45 24.61
N THR A 330 -15.68 -16.62 25.42
CA THR A 330 -15.95 -15.16 25.48
C THR A 330 -15.33 -14.39 24.31
N VAL A 331 -14.37 -15.00 23.58
CA VAL A 331 -13.65 -14.41 22.45
C VAL A 331 -13.93 -15.15 21.13
N PHE A 332 -14.14 -16.47 21.18
CA PHE A 332 -14.33 -17.32 19.99
C PHE A 332 -15.69 -18.04 20.04
N THR A 333 -16.62 -17.67 19.16
CA THR A 333 -17.85 -18.44 18.90
C THR A 333 -17.50 -19.88 18.50
N ASP A 334 -18.17 -20.89 19.07
CA ASP A 334 -17.87 -22.31 18.87
C ASP A 334 -16.36 -22.62 18.97
N PRO A 335 -15.71 -22.44 20.14
CA PRO A 335 -14.25 -22.48 20.24
C PRO A 335 -13.66 -23.86 19.92
N ASP A 336 -14.38 -24.93 20.24
CA ASP A 336 -14.00 -26.32 19.96
C ASP A 336 -14.34 -26.79 18.53
N ARG A 337 -14.92 -25.91 17.69
CA ARG A 337 -15.07 -26.15 16.25
C ARG A 337 -13.85 -25.61 15.50
N PHE A 338 -13.19 -26.48 14.73
CA PHE A 338 -12.16 -26.09 13.77
C PHE A 338 -12.84 -25.58 12.48
N ASP A 339 -12.56 -24.33 12.08
CA ASP A 339 -13.09 -23.73 10.85
C ASP A 339 -12.00 -22.91 10.13
N ILE A 340 -11.55 -23.37 8.96
CA ILE A 340 -10.45 -22.71 8.21
C ILE A 340 -10.85 -21.35 7.63
N LYS A 341 -12.12 -20.97 7.74
CA LYS A 341 -12.67 -19.66 7.33
C LYS A 341 -13.05 -18.79 8.54
N ARG A 342 -12.61 -19.15 9.75
CA ARG A 342 -12.83 -18.35 10.96
C ARG A 342 -12.20 -16.96 10.83
N ASP A 343 -13.04 -15.95 10.79
CA ASP A 343 -12.69 -14.52 10.84
C ASP A 343 -13.73 -13.80 11.71
N PRO A 344 -13.35 -12.96 12.71
CA PRO A 344 -11.98 -12.71 13.17
C PRO A 344 -11.36 -13.91 13.91
N ASN A 345 -10.03 -13.99 13.90
CA ASN A 345 -9.26 -15.03 14.61
C ASN A 345 -8.19 -14.42 15.55
N PRO A 346 -8.57 -13.79 16.68
CA PRO A 346 -7.65 -13.09 17.59
C PRO A 346 -6.84 -14.03 18.50
N HIS A 347 -6.21 -15.06 17.93
CA HIS A 347 -5.42 -16.04 18.67
C HIS A 347 -4.08 -15.45 19.17
N ILE A 348 -3.59 -15.95 20.31
CA ILE A 348 -2.38 -15.45 21.00
C ILE A 348 -1.22 -16.46 21.05
N SER A 349 -1.23 -17.45 20.15
CA SER A 349 -0.25 -18.55 20.09
C SER A 349 1.19 -18.12 19.79
N PHE A 350 1.38 -16.90 19.29
CA PHE A 350 2.70 -16.28 19.13
C PHE A 350 3.15 -15.48 20.36
N GLY A 351 2.43 -15.60 21.48
CA GLY A 351 2.55 -14.69 22.61
C GLY A 351 1.91 -13.33 22.33
N ASP A 352 1.99 -12.46 23.32
CA ASP A 352 1.39 -11.12 23.31
C ASP A 352 2.32 -10.15 24.07
N GLY A 353 2.08 -8.84 23.92
CA GLY A 353 2.86 -7.78 24.56
C GLY A 353 4.36 -7.85 24.25
N THR A 354 5.18 -7.64 25.28
CA THR A 354 6.65 -7.57 25.19
C THR A 354 7.26 -8.78 24.47
N HIS A 355 6.70 -9.98 24.65
CA HIS A 355 7.28 -11.23 24.15
C HIS A 355 6.60 -11.80 22.89
N TYR A 356 5.87 -11.00 22.12
CA TYR A 356 5.35 -11.41 20.81
C TYR A 356 6.46 -12.01 19.92
N CYS A 357 6.20 -13.16 19.28
CA CYS A 357 7.22 -13.97 18.62
C CYS A 357 7.92 -13.24 17.46
N LEU A 358 9.25 -13.17 17.54
CA LEU A 358 10.11 -12.59 16.50
C LEU A 358 9.99 -13.31 15.15
N GLY A 359 9.79 -14.64 15.18
CA GLY A 359 9.69 -15.49 14.00
C GLY A 359 8.31 -15.58 13.36
N ALA A 360 7.27 -14.92 13.89
CA ALA A 360 5.87 -15.17 13.51
C ALA A 360 5.61 -15.04 11.99
N ASN A 361 6.19 -14.03 11.34
CA ASN A 361 6.08 -13.83 9.88
C ASN A 361 6.80 -14.93 9.08
N LEU A 362 7.95 -15.40 9.57
CA LEU A 362 8.77 -16.43 8.94
C LEU A 362 8.13 -17.82 9.09
N ALA A 363 7.53 -18.11 10.26
CA ALA A 363 6.80 -19.34 10.53
C ALA A 363 5.56 -19.47 9.62
N ARG A 364 4.74 -18.41 9.52
CA ARG A 364 3.60 -18.34 8.58
C ARG A 364 4.04 -18.53 7.13
N LEU A 365 5.09 -17.82 6.69
CA LEU A 365 5.58 -17.88 5.31
C LEU A 365 6.06 -19.29 4.93
N GLN A 366 6.95 -19.89 5.72
CA GLN A 366 7.54 -21.19 5.37
C GLN A 366 6.52 -22.34 5.47
N THR A 367 5.61 -22.30 6.45
CA THR A 367 4.53 -23.28 6.60
C THR A 367 3.59 -23.22 5.40
N ARG A 368 3.19 -22.01 4.98
CA ARG A 368 2.34 -21.82 3.80
C ARG A 368 3.01 -22.34 2.53
N VAL A 369 4.26 -21.95 2.25
CA VAL A 369 4.95 -22.35 1.00
C VAL A 369 5.23 -23.85 0.96
N LEU A 370 5.58 -24.47 2.08
CA LEU A 370 5.73 -25.93 2.16
C LEU A 370 4.41 -26.66 1.90
N LEU A 371 3.33 -26.25 2.57
CA LEU A 371 2.03 -26.91 2.43
C LEU A 371 1.38 -26.67 1.06
N THR A 372 1.63 -25.53 0.40
CA THR A 372 1.24 -25.32 -1.01
C THR A 372 1.92 -26.34 -1.92
N GLU A 373 3.26 -26.40 -1.94
CA GLU A 373 3.98 -27.38 -2.79
C GLU A 373 3.58 -28.82 -2.43
N LEU A 374 3.41 -29.13 -1.14
CA LEU A 374 2.99 -30.47 -0.69
C LEU A 374 1.61 -30.86 -1.26
N PHE A 375 0.59 -30.02 -1.10
CA PHE A 375 -0.77 -30.33 -1.54
C PHE A 375 -0.97 -30.18 -3.07
N GLU A 376 -0.16 -29.39 -3.76
CA GLU A 376 -0.13 -29.35 -5.23
C GLU A 376 0.52 -30.60 -5.84
N ARG A 377 1.55 -31.15 -5.19
CA ARG A 377 2.32 -32.31 -5.70
C ARG A 377 1.78 -33.66 -5.23
N LEU A 378 1.29 -33.73 -3.99
CA LEU A 378 0.78 -34.93 -3.31
C LEU A 378 -0.65 -34.65 -2.79
N PRO A 379 -1.63 -34.36 -3.66
CA PRO A 379 -2.98 -33.95 -3.25
C PRO A 379 -3.74 -35.02 -2.45
N ASP A 380 -3.36 -36.28 -2.62
CA ASP A 380 -3.90 -37.46 -1.95
C ASP A 380 -3.14 -37.85 -0.66
N ILE A 381 -2.26 -36.98 -0.14
CA ILE A 381 -1.55 -37.24 1.11
C ILE A 381 -2.51 -37.31 2.32
N GLU A 382 -2.46 -38.43 3.04
CA GLU A 382 -3.32 -38.71 4.20
C GLU A 382 -2.55 -39.36 5.35
N VAL A 383 -3.02 -39.14 6.59
CA VAL A 383 -2.45 -39.72 7.82
C VAL A 383 -3.06 -41.11 8.03
N THR A 384 -2.25 -42.17 8.02
CA THR A 384 -2.74 -43.56 8.02
C THR A 384 -2.62 -44.29 9.36
N GLY A 385 -2.09 -43.64 10.39
CA GLY A 385 -1.99 -44.19 11.76
C GLY A 385 -2.02 -43.11 12.84
N GLU A 386 -2.23 -43.53 14.09
CA GLU A 386 -2.28 -42.60 15.23
C GLU A 386 -0.92 -41.91 15.47
N PRO A 387 -0.91 -40.61 15.82
CA PRO A 387 0.31 -39.87 16.09
C PRO A 387 0.93 -40.28 17.43
N VAL A 388 2.23 -40.53 17.45
CA VAL A 388 2.96 -40.64 18.72
C VAL A 388 3.23 -39.22 19.22
N ARG A 389 2.63 -38.84 20.35
CA ARG A 389 2.81 -37.50 20.94
C ARG A 389 4.03 -37.41 21.84
N MET A 390 4.62 -36.23 21.88
CA MET A 390 5.63 -35.86 22.89
C MET A 390 4.94 -35.69 24.25
N GLN A 391 5.50 -36.25 25.31
CA GLN A 391 5.03 -35.95 26.67
C GLN A 391 5.70 -34.65 27.12
N SER A 392 5.02 -33.52 26.96
CA SER A 392 5.50 -32.22 27.40
C SER A 392 4.35 -31.33 27.83
N SER A 393 4.51 -30.67 28.99
CA SER A 393 3.62 -29.61 29.46
C SER A 393 3.96 -28.24 28.87
N PHE A 394 5.00 -28.15 28.02
CA PHE A 394 5.42 -26.92 27.33
C PHE A 394 5.10 -26.96 25.83
N MET A 395 5.42 -28.07 25.14
CA MET A 395 5.23 -28.22 23.69
C MET A 395 4.09 -29.19 23.36
N ASN A 396 3.20 -28.79 22.45
CA ASN A 396 2.21 -29.68 21.82
C ASN A 396 2.90 -30.53 20.73
N GLY A 397 3.85 -31.36 21.16
CA GLY A 397 4.78 -32.05 20.29
C GLY A 397 4.21 -33.33 19.68
N ILE A 398 4.64 -33.62 18.45
CA ILE A 398 4.50 -34.93 17.80
C ILE A 398 5.91 -35.52 17.66
N ARG A 399 6.07 -36.83 17.88
CA ARG A 399 7.30 -37.61 17.62
C ARG A 399 7.20 -38.45 16.34
N HIS A 400 6.01 -38.99 16.05
CA HIS A 400 5.74 -39.72 14.80
C HIS A 400 4.36 -39.41 14.23
N LEU A 401 4.29 -39.32 12.89
CA LEU A 401 3.04 -39.12 12.13
C LEU A 401 3.14 -39.86 10.79
N PRO A 402 2.69 -41.13 10.69
CA PRO A 402 2.75 -41.89 9.44
C PRO A 402 1.76 -41.32 8.41
N VAL A 403 2.23 -41.14 7.18
CA VAL A 403 1.44 -40.69 6.03
C VAL A 403 1.66 -41.58 4.81
N GLU A 404 0.65 -41.63 3.95
CA GLU A 404 0.69 -42.30 2.64
C GLU A 404 0.17 -41.34 1.54
N PHE A 405 0.63 -41.56 0.29
CA PHE A 405 0.28 -40.80 -0.91
C PHE A 405 0.66 -41.59 -2.17
N THR A 406 0.08 -41.28 -3.33
CA THR A 406 0.50 -41.88 -4.61
C THR A 406 1.92 -41.43 -4.96
N PRO A 407 2.89 -42.34 -5.23
CA PRO A 407 4.23 -41.95 -5.65
C PRO A 407 4.22 -41.15 -6.96
N VAL A 408 4.84 -39.97 -6.94
CA VAL A 408 5.04 -39.13 -8.14
C VAL A 408 6.53 -38.89 -8.38
N ARG A 409 6.91 -38.85 -9.66
CA ARG A 409 8.32 -38.73 -10.07
C ARG A 409 8.93 -37.40 -9.63
N ALA A 410 10.14 -37.44 -9.09
CA ALA A 410 10.90 -36.24 -8.71
C ALA A 410 11.39 -35.47 -9.94
N HIS A 411 11.54 -34.16 -9.83
CA HIS A 411 11.94 -33.31 -10.96
C HIS A 411 13.46 -33.29 -11.23
N ALA A 412 14.28 -33.78 -10.29
CA ALA A 412 15.74 -33.84 -10.42
C ALA A 412 16.37 -35.05 -9.68
N PRO A 413 17.56 -35.53 -10.07
CA PRO A 413 18.27 -36.60 -9.36
C PRO A 413 18.91 -36.12 -8.05
N ARG A 414 18.87 -36.98 -7.02
CA ARG A 414 19.21 -36.65 -5.62
C ARG A 414 20.70 -36.73 -5.27
N PRO A 415 21.13 -35.87 -4.32
CA PRO A 415 21.65 -36.32 -3.02
C PRO A 415 20.57 -36.22 -1.92
N ALA A 416 20.78 -36.85 -0.76
CA ALA A 416 19.96 -36.56 0.43
C ALA A 416 20.32 -35.18 0.99
N LEU A 417 19.32 -34.38 1.39
CA LEU A 417 19.53 -33.01 1.87
C LEU A 417 20.11 -32.96 3.30
N LEU A 418 19.68 -33.90 4.16
CA LEU A 418 20.32 -34.25 5.43
C LEU A 418 20.46 -35.77 5.51
N ALA A 419 21.45 -36.25 6.27
CA ALA A 419 21.70 -37.68 6.46
C ALA A 419 20.91 -38.21 7.67
N PRO A 420 20.21 -39.36 7.57
CA PRO A 420 19.35 -39.84 8.64
C PRO A 420 20.14 -40.28 9.88
N GLY A 421 19.68 -39.86 11.05
CA GLY A 421 20.13 -40.38 12.35
C GLY A 421 19.56 -41.79 12.64
N PRO A 422 20.09 -42.49 13.65
CA PRO A 422 19.65 -43.85 13.99
C PRO A 422 18.25 -43.88 14.62
N THR A 423 17.42 -44.84 14.23
CA THR A 423 16.06 -45.06 14.72
C THR A 423 16.02 -45.84 16.05
N PRO A 424 15.12 -45.49 16.99
CA PRO A 424 14.86 -46.29 18.19
C PRO A 424 14.02 -47.57 17.87
N PRO A 425 14.08 -48.61 18.72
CA PRO A 425 13.40 -49.90 18.48
C PRO A 425 11.94 -49.93 18.97
N ALA A 426 11.08 -50.64 18.25
CA ALA A 426 9.64 -50.68 18.51
C ALA A 426 9.19 -51.66 19.63
N GLY A 427 8.13 -51.32 20.35
CA GLY A 427 7.44 -52.22 21.29
C GLY A 427 6.15 -51.64 21.90
N CYS A 428 4.99 -52.17 21.51
CA CYS A 428 3.67 -51.89 22.10
C CYS A 428 3.18 -53.13 22.89
N PRO A 429 2.30 -53.00 23.91
CA PRO A 429 0.85 -53.16 23.65
C PRO A 429 -0.07 -52.27 24.53
N ALA A 430 -1.39 -52.39 24.36
CA ALA A 430 -2.38 -51.37 24.74
C ALA A 430 -3.47 -51.78 25.78
N ALA A 431 -4.15 -50.75 26.32
CA ALA A 431 -5.53 -50.74 26.89
C ALA A 431 -5.75 -51.44 28.27
N PRO A 432 -6.94 -51.35 28.94
CA PRO A 432 -8.19 -50.62 28.58
C PRO A 432 -8.97 -49.88 29.74
N GLN A 433 -10.00 -49.11 29.32
CA GLN A 433 -11.36 -48.94 29.92
C GLN A 433 -11.72 -47.91 31.05
N THR A 434 -12.86 -47.26 30.76
CA THR A 434 -13.86 -46.43 31.51
C THR A 434 -14.77 -47.27 32.46
N PRO A 435 -15.88 -46.79 33.11
CA PRO A 435 -16.57 -45.45 33.20
C PRO A 435 -16.74 -45.00 34.71
N ALA A 436 -17.72 -44.23 35.25
CA ALA A 436 -18.96 -43.56 34.80
C ALA A 436 -19.48 -42.47 35.80
N ALA A 437 -20.22 -41.46 35.29
CA ALA A 437 -21.37 -40.74 35.92
C ALA A 437 -21.18 -39.98 37.29
N THR A 438 -22.09 -39.13 37.81
CA THR A 438 -23.50 -38.77 37.45
C THR A 438 -23.88 -37.33 37.88
N GLU A 439 -24.86 -36.72 37.18
CA GLU A 439 -25.93 -35.75 37.62
C GLU A 439 -25.67 -34.46 38.49
N THR A 440 -25.94 -33.29 37.86
CA THR A 440 -26.98 -32.23 38.14
C THR A 440 -27.62 -31.98 39.54
N PRO A 441 -28.38 -30.85 39.80
CA PRO A 441 -28.66 -29.63 38.99
C PRO A 441 -28.65 -28.26 39.75
N GLU A 442 -28.84 -27.15 38.99
CA GLU A 442 -29.59 -25.88 39.30
C GLU A 442 -29.27 -25.04 40.57
N ALA A 443 -29.36 -23.70 40.60
CA ALA A 443 -30.37 -22.82 39.98
C ALA A 443 -29.89 -21.38 39.63
N THR A 444 -30.79 -20.59 39.03
CA THR A 444 -30.62 -19.25 38.45
C THR A 444 -30.88 -18.07 39.40
N GLU A 445 -30.31 -16.90 39.11
CA GLU A 445 -31.08 -15.64 38.93
C GLU A 445 -30.27 -14.56 38.16
N THR A 446 -30.89 -13.44 37.75
CA THR A 446 -30.34 -12.48 36.74
C THR A 446 -30.76 -11.02 37.06
N PRO A 447 -30.49 -9.95 36.25
CA PRO A 447 -29.68 -8.83 36.74
C PRO A 447 -30.41 -7.46 36.79
N ALA A 448 -29.66 -6.39 37.14
CA ALA A 448 -30.05 -5.00 36.91
C ALA A 448 -28.81 -4.14 36.53
N ALA A 449 -29.02 -3.10 35.74
CA ALA A 449 -27.98 -2.18 35.23
C ALA A 449 -28.40 -0.70 35.36
N VAL A 450 -27.44 0.23 35.33
CA VAL A 450 -27.65 1.69 35.35
C VAL A 450 -26.61 2.37 34.43
N GLU A 451 -26.95 3.57 33.91
CA GLU A 451 -26.34 4.23 32.75
C GLU A 451 -25.21 5.25 33.08
N ALA A 452 -24.69 5.94 32.05
CA ALA A 452 -23.52 6.83 32.10
C ALA A 452 -23.84 8.33 31.94
N SER A 453 -22.87 9.24 32.17
CA SER A 453 -22.98 10.68 31.81
C SER A 453 -21.65 11.47 31.72
N ALA A 454 -21.41 12.06 30.54
CA ALA A 454 -20.80 13.36 30.17
C ALA A 454 -19.54 14.00 30.84
N ALA A 455 -18.67 14.59 29.99
CA ALA A 455 -17.93 15.86 30.22
C ALA A 455 -17.26 16.42 28.93
N ALA A 456 -17.26 17.75 28.70
CA ALA A 456 -16.48 18.49 27.67
C ALA A 456 -16.58 20.03 27.86
N GLU A 457 -15.54 20.83 27.52
CA GLU A 457 -15.52 22.29 27.11
C GLU A 457 -14.17 23.03 27.37
N ALA A 458 -13.73 23.98 26.49
CA ALA A 458 -12.99 25.25 26.76
C ALA A 458 -12.28 25.91 25.52
N SER A 459 -12.33 27.26 25.35
CA SER A 459 -11.44 28.09 24.46
C SER A 459 -11.59 29.64 24.68
N GLY A 460 -10.89 30.52 23.92
CA GLY A 460 -10.63 31.96 24.24
C GLY A 460 -11.11 33.10 23.27
N GLN A 461 -10.66 34.35 23.46
CA GLN A 461 -11.21 35.62 22.89
C GLN A 461 -10.25 36.47 22.00
N ALA A 462 -10.79 37.40 21.18
CA ALA A 462 -10.11 38.27 20.19
C ALA A 462 -10.43 39.79 20.32
N HIS A 463 -9.73 40.68 19.59
CA HIS A 463 -9.78 42.15 19.79
C HIS A 463 -10.40 43.02 18.68
N GLY A 464 -10.56 42.53 17.44
CA GLY A 464 -11.40 43.14 16.40
C GLY A 464 -10.88 44.44 15.75
N THR A 465 -9.57 44.63 15.61
CA THR A 465 -9.02 45.78 14.85
C THR A 465 -8.98 45.45 13.36
N PRO A 466 -9.53 46.29 12.45
CA PRO A 466 -9.53 45.98 11.01
C PRO A 466 -8.13 45.87 10.40
N LEU A 467 -7.94 44.86 9.54
CA LEU A 467 -6.75 44.63 8.74
C LEU A 467 -7.17 44.14 7.35
N LEU A 468 -6.85 44.89 6.30
CA LEU A 468 -7.07 44.46 4.92
C LEU A 468 -5.75 43.93 4.36
N VAL A 469 -5.74 42.72 3.82
CA VAL A 469 -4.57 42.17 3.11
C VAL A 469 -4.89 42.05 1.62
N LEU A 470 -4.09 42.72 0.80
CA LEU A 470 -4.26 42.80 -0.65
C LEU A 470 -3.17 42.01 -1.36
N PHE A 471 -3.52 41.27 -2.41
CA PHE A 471 -2.55 40.53 -3.21
C PHE A 471 -2.58 40.84 -4.71
N GLY A 472 -1.42 40.74 -5.35
CA GLY A 472 -1.25 40.72 -6.81
C GLY A 472 -0.36 39.55 -7.23
N SER A 473 -0.89 38.58 -7.96
CA SER A 473 -0.16 37.35 -8.32
C SER A 473 -0.76 36.65 -9.54
N ASN A 474 0.08 36.17 -10.46
CA ASN A 474 -0.34 35.28 -11.56
C ASN A 474 -0.06 33.80 -11.25
N PHE A 475 0.82 33.52 -10.28
CA PHE A 475 1.30 32.16 -9.96
C PHE A 475 1.21 31.84 -8.46
N GLY A 476 0.23 32.41 -7.75
CA GLY A 476 -0.09 32.10 -6.34
C GLY A 476 0.88 32.67 -5.29
N THR A 477 2.18 32.79 -5.55
CA THR A 477 3.20 33.07 -4.53
C THR A 477 2.94 34.34 -3.67
N ALA A 478 2.41 35.43 -4.24
CA ALA A 478 2.06 36.62 -3.45
C ALA A 478 0.69 36.52 -2.76
N GLU A 479 -0.21 35.67 -3.25
CA GLU A 479 -1.50 35.34 -2.61
C GLU A 479 -1.29 34.43 -1.39
N ASP A 480 -0.42 33.42 -1.48
CA ASP A 480 -0.05 32.56 -0.35
C ASP A 480 0.46 33.40 0.84
N VAL A 481 1.37 34.36 0.58
CA VAL A 481 1.89 35.28 1.61
C VAL A 481 0.80 36.20 2.16
N ALA A 482 -0.19 36.61 1.35
CA ALA A 482 -1.36 37.34 1.86
C ALA A 482 -2.22 36.49 2.79
N LEU A 483 -2.47 35.23 2.43
CA LEU A 483 -3.26 34.30 3.22
C LEU A 483 -2.59 33.95 4.56
N ASP A 484 -1.26 33.77 4.57
CA ASP A 484 -0.48 33.54 5.79
C ASP A 484 -0.45 34.78 6.69
N LEU A 485 -0.18 35.98 6.14
CA LEU A 485 -0.27 37.25 6.90
C LEU A 485 -1.69 37.49 7.43
N ALA A 486 -2.72 37.10 6.68
CA ALA A 486 -4.10 37.23 7.12
C ALA A 486 -4.47 36.25 8.24
N ALA A 487 -3.98 35.00 8.18
CA ALA A 487 -4.12 34.04 9.27
C ALA A 487 -3.37 34.50 10.53
N ALA A 488 -2.12 34.95 10.36
CA ALA A 488 -1.29 35.53 11.40
C ALA A 488 -1.93 36.76 12.07
N GLY A 489 -2.66 37.59 11.32
CA GLY A 489 -3.48 38.68 11.85
C GLY A 489 -4.69 38.20 12.67
N ARG A 490 -5.46 37.23 12.16
CA ARG A 490 -6.63 36.67 12.87
C ARG A 490 -6.24 36.01 14.19
N ASP A 491 -5.17 35.23 14.18
CA ASP A 491 -4.65 34.56 15.39
C ASP A 491 -4.14 35.54 16.45
N ARG A 492 -3.69 36.73 16.02
CA ARG A 492 -3.32 37.85 16.92
C ARG A 492 -4.53 38.67 17.37
N GLY A 493 -5.71 38.43 16.80
CA GLY A 493 -7.01 38.98 17.21
C GLY A 493 -7.56 40.10 16.33
N PHE A 494 -6.97 40.38 15.16
CA PHE A 494 -7.46 41.37 14.19
C PHE A 494 -8.73 40.87 13.47
N ASP A 495 -9.55 41.81 12.99
CA ASP A 495 -10.66 41.56 12.07
C ASP A 495 -10.13 41.67 10.63
N VAL A 496 -9.92 40.52 9.96
CA VAL A 496 -9.09 40.45 8.75
C VAL A 496 -9.86 40.07 7.51
N SER A 497 -9.89 40.99 6.54
CA SER A 497 -10.33 40.78 5.16
C SER A 497 -9.15 40.54 4.21
N VAL A 498 -9.39 39.82 3.13
CA VAL A 498 -8.42 39.57 2.05
C VAL A 498 -9.11 39.85 0.71
N ALA A 499 -8.40 40.47 -0.23
CA ALA A 499 -8.88 40.74 -1.59
C ALA A 499 -7.70 40.83 -2.56
N SER A 500 -7.96 40.76 -3.86
CA SER A 500 -6.98 41.15 -4.89
C SER A 500 -6.76 42.67 -4.89
N LEU A 501 -5.70 43.13 -5.56
CA LEU A 501 -5.43 44.56 -5.71
C LEU A 501 -6.52 45.27 -6.52
N ASP A 502 -7.02 44.67 -7.59
CA ASP A 502 -8.06 45.29 -8.43
C ASP A 502 -9.41 45.46 -7.72
N GLU A 503 -9.75 44.55 -6.80
CA GLU A 503 -10.92 44.70 -5.92
C GLU A 503 -10.81 45.87 -4.92
N ALA A 504 -9.61 46.44 -4.73
CA ALA A 504 -9.35 47.55 -3.82
C ALA A 504 -9.37 48.95 -4.49
N VAL A 505 -9.63 49.02 -5.80
CA VAL A 505 -9.72 50.28 -6.56
C VAL A 505 -10.79 51.21 -5.99
N ASP A 506 -10.40 52.46 -5.70
CA ASP A 506 -11.24 53.47 -5.04
C ASP A 506 -11.83 53.03 -3.66
N ALA A 507 -11.33 51.93 -3.05
CA ALA A 507 -11.90 51.28 -1.87
C ALA A 507 -10.95 51.09 -0.67
N LEU A 508 -9.73 51.63 -0.71
CA LEU A 508 -8.74 51.50 0.38
C LEU A 508 -9.23 52.11 1.72
N PRO A 509 -9.20 51.37 2.84
CA PRO A 509 -9.72 51.84 4.12
C PRO A 509 -8.76 52.78 4.87
N THR A 510 -9.32 53.81 5.50
CA THR A 510 -8.62 54.71 6.45
C THR A 510 -8.74 54.27 7.91
N ALA A 511 -9.55 53.23 8.19
CA ALA A 511 -9.66 52.57 9.48
C ALA A 511 -8.88 51.25 9.46
N GLY A 512 -8.06 51.01 10.49
CA GLY A 512 -7.15 49.87 10.50
C GLY A 512 -5.90 50.10 9.64
N ALA A 513 -5.34 49.01 9.10
CA ALA A 513 -4.19 49.01 8.21
C ALA A 513 -4.42 48.17 6.96
N VAL A 514 -3.64 48.47 5.91
CA VAL A 514 -3.55 47.71 4.66
C VAL A 514 -2.18 47.04 4.56
N LEU A 515 -2.13 45.74 4.30
CA LEU A 515 -0.93 45.03 3.87
C LEU A 515 -1.07 44.74 2.37
N VAL A 516 0.01 44.88 1.61
CA VAL A 516 0.03 44.53 0.18
C VAL A 516 1.15 43.54 -0.09
N THR A 517 0.83 42.40 -0.69
CA THR A 517 1.80 41.42 -1.22
C THR A 517 1.66 41.38 -2.73
N THR A 518 2.69 41.73 -3.51
CA THR A 518 2.54 41.72 -4.97
C THR A 518 3.78 41.24 -5.69
N ALA A 519 3.58 40.48 -6.76
CA ALA A 519 4.62 40.11 -7.69
C ALA A 519 4.94 41.24 -8.70
N THR A 520 5.99 41.05 -9.49
CA THR A 520 6.28 41.79 -10.73
C THR A 520 6.56 40.78 -11.85
N TYR A 521 6.02 41.02 -13.05
CA TYR A 521 6.22 40.14 -14.20
C TYR A 521 6.82 40.95 -15.35
N ASN A 522 8.11 40.77 -15.63
CA ASN A 522 8.86 41.61 -16.58
C ASN A 522 8.71 43.15 -16.36
N GLY A 523 8.39 43.58 -15.13
CA GLY A 523 8.16 44.98 -14.77
C GLY A 523 6.71 45.46 -14.83
N THR A 524 5.77 44.63 -15.30
CA THR A 524 4.34 44.95 -15.31
C THR A 524 3.64 44.48 -14.02
N PRO A 525 2.45 45.03 -13.69
CA PRO A 525 1.55 44.44 -12.71
C PRO A 525 1.24 42.97 -13.02
N PRO A 526 0.90 42.19 -11.96
CA PRO A 526 0.07 40.99 -12.05
C PRO A 526 -1.31 41.26 -12.65
N ASP A 527 -1.94 40.22 -13.21
CA ASP A 527 -3.19 40.32 -13.97
C ASP A 527 -4.39 40.75 -13.10
N ASN A 528 -4.34 40.49 -11.79
CA ASN A 528 -5.30 40.94 -10.78
C ASN A 528 -4.86 42.20 -10.01
N ALA A 529 -3.94 42.97 -10.61
CA ALA A 529 -3.47 44.25 -10.14
C ALA A 529 -3.39 45.32 -11.27
N VAL A 530 -4.03 45.07 -12.42
CA VAL A 530 -3.94 45.93 -13.62
C VAL A 530 -4.82 47.17 -13.48
N ASP A 531 -6.07 47.02 -13.06
CA ASP A 531 -6.98 48.14 -12.83
C ASP A 531 -6.48 49.03 -11.67
N PHE A 532 -5.86 48.43 -10.65
CA PHE A 532 -5.20 49.12 -9.54
C PHE A 532 -3.93 49.85 -10.00
N ALA A 533 -3.12 49.23 -10.86
CA ALA A 533 -1.97 49.88 -11.48
C ALA A 533 -2.37 51.09 -12.33
N GLN A 534 -3.43 50.97 -13.13
CA GLN A 534 -3.99 52.09 -13.90
C GLN A 534 -4.59 53.15 -12.97
N TRP A 535 -5.32 52.75 -11.93
CA TRP A 535 -5.92 53.65 -10.95
C TRP A 535 -4.87 54.54 -10.27
N ILE A 536 -3.81 53.95 -9.70
CA ILE A 536 -2.73 54.71 -9.07
C ILE A 536 -1.76 55.32 -10.09
N GLY A 537 -1.77 54.88 -11.35
CA GLY A 537 -0.97 55.44 -12.44
C GLY A 537 -1.55 56.73 -13.00
N GLU A 538 -2.83 56.70 -13.40
CA GLU A 538 -3.49 57.75 -14.19
C GLU A 538 -4.37 58.70 -13.37
N LYS A 539 -5.01 58.22 -12.29
CA LYS A 539 -5.76 59.09 -11.37
C LYS A 539 -4.83 59.68 -10.30
N THR A 540 -5.35 60.67 -9.57
CA THR A 540 -4.74 61.19 -8.34
C THR A 540 -5.74 61.06 -7.18
N PRO A 541 -5.94 59.85 -6.64
CA PRO A 541 -6.80 59.66 -5.46
C PRO A 541 -6.23 60.41 -4.24
N ASP A 542 -7.10 60.79 -3.31
CA ASP A 542 -6.70 61.26 -1.98
C ASP A 542 -6.72 60.06 -1.03
N LEU A 543 -5.52 59.62 -0.61
CA LEU A 543 -5.35 58.48 0.31
C LEU A 543 -4.96 58.94 1.72
N THR A 544 -5.20 60.22 2.05
CA THR A 544 -4.90 60.80 3.36
C THR A 544 -5.58 60.01 4.48
N GLY A 545 -4.76 59.34 5.31
CA GLY A 545 -5.22 58.54 6.44
C GLY A 545 -5.24 57.02 6.20
N VAL A 546 -5.02 56.55 4.98
CA VAL A 546 -4.72 55.13 4.73
C VAL A 546 -3.35 54.81 5.34
N ARG A 547 -3.24 53.70 6.08
CA ARG A 547 -1.96 53.18 6.60
C ARG A 547 -1.59 51.92 5.87
N PHE A 548 -0.36 51.83 5.34
CA PHE A 548 0.03 50.68 4.53
C PHE A 548 1.47 50.19 4.76
N ALA A 549 1.71 48.94 4.35
CA ALA A 549 3.02 48.33 4.18
C ALA A 549 2.99 47.36 2.98
N VAL A 550 4.12 47.21 2.28
CA VAL A 550 4.22 46.38 1.06
C VAL A 550 5.31 45.32 1.21
N PHE A 551 5.01 44.09 0.77
CA PHE A 551 6.00 43.06 0.50
C PHE A 551 6.00 42.75 -1.01
N GLY A 552 7.16 42.88 -1.64
CA GLY A 552 7.34 42.65 -3.08
C GLY A 552 7.94 41.28 -3.36
N CYS A 553 7.35 40.55 -4.30
CA CYS A 553 7.83 39.26 -4.77
C CYS A 553 8.51 39.43 -6.14
N GLY A 554 9.79 39.09 -6.26
CA GLY A 554 10.55 39.18 -7.50
C GLY A 554 11.61 38.10 -7.62
N ASN A 555 12.39 38.13 -8.70
CA ASN A 555 13.58 37.29 -8.89
C ASN A 555 14.68 38.15 -9.56
N HIS A 556 15.90 38.16 -9.02
CA HIS A 556 16.98 39.02 -9.52
C HIS A 556 17.57 38.61 -10.88
N GLU A 557 17.29 37.42 -11.40
CA GLU A 557 17.69 37.00 -12.75
C GLU A 557 17.09 37.92 -13.83
N TRP A 558 15.92 38.51 -13.55
CA TRP A 558 15.35 39.63 -14.31
C TRP A 558 15.84 40.99 -13.76
N ALA A 559 17.17 41.15 -13.62
CA ALA A 559 17.81 42.30 -12.97
C ALA A 559 17.40 43.70 -13.48
N ALA A 560 16.87 43.79 -14.71
CA ALA A 560 16.39 45.03 -15.31
C ALA A 560 14.99 45.47 -14.81
N THR A 561 14.21 44.57 -14.20
CA THR A 561 12.81 44.80 -13.78
C THR A 561 12.44 44.15 -12.42
N PHE A 562 13.44 43.61 -11.72
CA PHE A 562 13.35 43.06 -10.37
C PHE A 562 12.71 44.06 -9.40
N GLN A 563 11.61 43.66 -8.75
CA GLN A 563 10.81 44.45 -7.79
C GLN A 563 10.12 45.72 -8.34
N ASP A 564 10.04 45.93 -9.66
CA ASP A 564 9.53 47.20 -10.21
C ASP A 564 8.06 47.51 -9.91
N PHE A 565 7.13 46.57 -10.11
CA PHE A 565 5.73 46.82 -9.75
C PHE A 565 5.51 47.00 -8.23
N PRO A 566 6.10 46.17 -7.34
CA PRO A 566 6.09 46.43 -5.90
C PRO A 566 6.62 47.81 -5.49
N ARG A 567 7.69 48.31 -6.11
CA ARG A 567 8.18 49.68 -5.91
C ARG A 567 7.16 50.73 -6.36
N PHE A 568 6.57 50.54 -7.55
CA PHE A 568 5.57 51.44 -8.09
C PHE A 568 4.35 51.56 -7.18
N VAL A 569 3.78 50.45 -6.69
CA VAL A 569 2.68 50.47 -5.73
C VAL A 569 3.09 51.18 -4.44
N ASP A 570 4.22 50.79 -3.86
CA ASP A 570 4.71 51.32 -2.59
C ASP A 570 4.95 52.83 -2.62
N ASP A 571 5.57 53.35 -3.68
CA ASP A 571 5.88 54.78 -3.81
C ASP A 571 4.67 55.60 -4.29
N ARG A 572 3.77 55.05 -5.12
CA ARG A 572 2.55 55.77 -5.57
C ARG A 572 1.55 55.97 -4.44
N LEU A 573 1.29 54.93 -3.62
CA LEU A 573 0.42 55.06 -2.44
C LEU A 573 0.93 56.16 -1.49
N GLN A 574 2.25 56.19 -1.23
CA GLN A 574 2.85 57.25 -0.41
C GLN A 574 2.71 58.63 -1.06
N SER A 575 2.86 58.74 -2.38
CA SER A 575 2.72 60.02 -3.12
C SER A 575 1.31 60.64 -3.05
N PHE A 576 0.30 59.83 -2.73
CA PHE A 576 -1.11 60.23 -2.59
C PHE A 576 -1.57 60.44 -1.14
N GLY A 577 -0.65 60.48 -0.18
CA GLY A 577 -0.94 60.80 1.22
C GLY A 577 -1.20 59.60 2.14
N ALA A 578 -1.07 58.36 1.64
CA ALA A 578 -1.06 57.18 2.50
C ALA A 578 0.23 57.12 3.33
N SER A 579 0.12 56.64 4.57
CA SER A 579 1.25 56.57 5.51
C SER A 579 1.87 55.18 5.53
N ARG A 580 3.16 55.09 5.14
CA ARG A 580 3.95 53.85 5.15
C ARG A 580 4.49 53.58 6.55
N PHE A 581 3.93 52.59 7.28
CA PHE A 581 4.30 52.33 8.69
C PHE A 581 5.43 51.31 8.87
N HIS A 582 5.67 50.46 7.86
CA HIS A 582 6.78 49.49 7.81
C HIS A 582 7.56 49.66 6.50
N ARG A 583 8.85 49.28 6.51
CA ARG A 583 9.69 49.30 5.30
C ARG A 583 9.17 48.29 4.28
N ARG A 584 9.30 48.57 2.98
CA ARG A 584 8.99 47.57 1.95
C ARG A 584 9.89 46.35 2.12
N GLY A 585 9.30 45.16 2.10
CA GLY A 585 10.03 43.90 2.00
C GLY A 585 10.29 43.55 0.55
N GLU A 586 11.44 42.94 0.25
CA GLU A 586 11.78 42.47 -1.10
C GLU A 586 12.20 40.99 -0.99
N GLY A 587 11.27 40.09 -1.33
CA GLY A 587 11.52 38.67 -1.44
C GLY A 587 12.06 38.32 -2.83
N ASP A 588 13.15 37.56 -2.86
CA ASP A 588 13.83 37.14 -4.08
C ASP A 588 13.73 35.62 -4.27
N ALA A 589 12.98 35.18 -5.29
CA ALA A 589 12.72 33.78 -5.56
C ALA A 589 13.94 33.02 -6.15
N ALA A 590 15.06 33.71 -6.38
CA ALA A 590 16.36 33.09 -6.64
C ALA A 590 17.18 32.82 -5.35
N GLU A 591 16.74 33.29 -4.18
CA GLU A 591 17.41 33.12 -2.88
C GLU A 591 16.45 32.63 -1.76
N ASP A 592 16.75 32.91 -0.48
CA ASP A 592 15.95 32.52 0.70
C ASP A 592 14.71 33.43 0.83
N PHE A 593 13.77 33.27 -0.11
CA PHE A 593 12.52 34.02 -0.20
C PHE A 593 11.71 33.97 1.10
N ASP A 594 11.57 32.77 1.68
CA ASP A 594 10.86 32.56 2.95
C ASP A 594 11.57 33.23 4.13
N GLY A 595 12.91 33.21 4.16
CA GLY A 595 13.72 33.96 5.12
C GLY A 595 13.54 35.48 4.99
N ALA A 596 13.37 36.00 3.77
CA ALA A 596 13.09 37.42 3.54
C ALA A 596 11.68 37.82 4.03
N ILE A 597 10.68 36.94 3.86
CA ILE A 597 9.33 37.13 4.44
C ILE A 597 9.40 37.11 5.96
N ALA A 598 9.99 36.08 6.56
CA ALA A 598 10.06 35.92 8.02
C ALA A 598 10.77 37.09 8.70
N ALA A 599 11.89 37.57 8.14
CA ALA A 599 12.60 38.74 8.64
C ALA A 599 11.80 40.05 8.50
N TRP A 600 10.90 40.15 7.52
CA TRP A 600 10.00 41.29 7.35
C TRP A 600 8.80 41.24 8.31
N GLU A 601 8.19 40.06 8.46
CA GLU A 601 7.05 39.80 9.36
C GLU A 601 7.44 39.99 10.83
N GLN A 602 8.66 39.59 11.22
CA GLN A 602 9.19 39.78 12.57
C GLN A 602 9.22 41.26 12.99
N GLU A 603 9.46 42.19 12.06
CA GLU A 603 9.34 43.62 12.30
C GLU A 603 7.90 44.16 12.16
N LEU A 604 7.04 43.48 11.39
CA LEU A 604 5.69 43.94 11.06
C LEU A 604 4.76 43.99 12.28
N TRP A 605 4.60 42.86 12.99
CA TRP A 605 3.62 42.76 14.08
C TRP A 605 3.91 43.69 15.26
N PRO A 606 5.17 43.89 15.71
CA PRO A 606 5.49 44.89 16.74
C PRO A 606 5.17 46.33 16.31
N ARG A 607 5.33 46.65 15.01
CA ARG A 607 4.96 47.98 14.47
C ARG A 607 3.45 48.18 14.43
N LEU A 608 2.69 47.17 14.01
CA LEU A 608 1.21 47.20 14.07
C LEU A 608 0.71 47.33 15.51
N ALA A 609 1.30 46.59 16.46
CA ALA A 609 1.02 46.75 17.88
C ALA A 609 1.28 48.19 18.37
N GLN A 610 2.40 48.80 17.98
CA GLN A 610 2.75 50.17 18.35
C GLN A 610 1.81 51.22 17.71
N GLU A 611 1.49 51.09 16.42
CA GLU A 611 0.67 52.05 15.66
C GLU A 611 -0.79 52.11 16.15
N PHE A 612 -1.35 50.97 16.60
CA PHE A 612 -2.73 50.89 17.09
C PHE A 612 -2.85 50.76 18.62
N GLY A 613 -1.73 50.73 19.36
CA GLY A 613 -1.71 50.61 20.83
C GLY A 613 -2.19 49.25 21.35
N LEU A 614 -1.97 48.17 20.58
CA LEU A 614 -2.46 46.82 20.87
C LEU A 614 -1.46 46.02 21.70
N ASN A 615 -1.97 45.22 22.64
CA ASN A 615 -1.17 44.29 23.44
C ASN A 615 -1.27 42.87 22.84
N LEU A 616 -0.49 42.60 21.79
CA LEU A 616 -0.46 41.29 21.15
C LEU A 616 0.33 40.31 22.03
N ALA A 617 -0.29 39.18 22.41
CA ALA A 617 0.40 38.12 23.13
C ALA A 617 1.41 37.43 22.21
N VAL A 618 2.71 37.63 22.47
CA VAL A 618 3.80 37.21 21.56
C VAL A 618 3.95 35.69 21.51
N ASP A 619 3.71 34.99 22.62
CA ASP A 619 3.93 33.55 22.79
C ASP A 619 2.65 32.81 23.19
N ALA A 620 1.60 32.90 22.37
CA ALA A 620 0.42 32.04 22.50
C ALA A 620 0.70 30.66 21.86
N PRO A 621 0.53 29.53 22.57
CA PRO A 621 0.75 28.21 21.98
C PRO A 621 -0.27 27.94 20.88
N ILE A 622 0.21 27.60 19.68
CA ILE A 622 -0.64 27.23 18.54
C ILE A 622 -1.45 25.99 18.93
N SER A 623 -2.77 26.09 18.81
CA SER A 623 -3.74 25.05 19.20
C SER A 623 -3.34 23.64 18.76
N GLU A 624 -3.78 22.66 19.57
CA GLU A 624 -3.83 21.26 19.16
C GLU A 624 -4.65 21.09 17.86
N ALA A 625 -4.34 20.02 17.12
CA ALA A 625 -4.68 19.86 15.71
C ALA A 625 -6.15 20.16 15.38
N VAL A 626 -6.35 20.96 14.34
CA VAL A 626 -7.66 21.48 13.90
C VAL A 626 -8.38 20.46 13.00
N LEU A 627 -7.61 19.60 12.32
CA LEU A 627 -8.13 18.49 11.53
C LEU A 627 -8.30 17.19 12.33
N GLN A 628 -9.47 16.59 12.18
CA GLN A 628 -9.83 15.24 12.64
C GLN A 628 -10.17 14.33 11.44
N ILE A 629 -9.98 13.02 11.61
CA ILE A 629 -10.13 12.02 10.54
C ILE A 629 -11.06 10.87 10.97
N GLU A 630 -12.12 10.65 10.20
CA GLU A 630 -13.10 9.58 10.39
C GLU A 630 -12.82 8.45 9.39
N PHE A 631 -12.50 7.25 9.88
CA PHE A 631 -12.32 6.07 9.03
C PHE A 631 -13.67 5.40 8.74
N LEU A 632 -13.92 5.08 7.46
CA LEU A 632 -15.21 4.64 6.96
C LEU A 632 -15.15 3.18 6.46
N PRO A 633 -16.13 2.33 6.79
CA PRO A 633 -16.11 0.92 6.38
C PRO A 633 -16.20 0.76 4.86
N ALA A 634 -15.51 -0.27 4.38
CA ALA A 634 -15.27 -0.55 2.97
C ALA A 634 -16.29 -1.53 2.35
N ASP A 635 -17.60 -1.30 2.54
CA ASP A 635 -18.61 -1.92 1.68
C ASP A 635 -19.83 -1.02 1.41
N ARG A 636 -19.96 -0.64 0.14
CA ARG A 636 -21.18 -0.23 -0.61
C ARG A 636 -20.75 0.25 -2.01
N PRO A 637 -21.48 -0.07 -3.09
CA PRO A 637 -21.16 0.44 -4.42
C PRO A 637 -21.28 1.97 -4.48
N SER A 638 -20.31 2.62 -5.11
CA SER A 638 -20.23 4.09 -5.19
C SER A 638 -21.51 4.72 -5.79
N PRO A 639 -22.01 5.83 -5.22
CA PRO A 639 -23.12 6.60 -5.80
C PRO A 639 -22.87 7.02 -7.25
N PHE A 640 -21.61 7.27 -7.64
CA PHE A 640 -21.23 7.64 -9.01
C PHE A 640 -21.42 6.48 -10.02
N VAL A 641 -21.08 5.25 -9.62
CA VAL A 641 -21.31 4.05 -10.43
C VAL A 641 -22.82 3.86 -10.65
N ARG A 642 -23.64 4.15 -9.63
CA ARG A 642 -25.11 4.12 -9.75
C ARG A 642 -25.68 5.27 -10.59
N SER A 643 -25.14 6.49 -10.51
CA SER A 643 -25.65 7.63 -11.29
C SER A 643 -25.33 7.54 -12.78
N LEU A 644 -24.25 6.84 -13.15
CA LEU A 644 -23.96 6.45 -14.54
C LEU A 644 -24.84 5.30 -15.06
N GLY A 645 -25.68 4.70 -14.20
CA GLY A 645 -26.46 3.50 -14.53
C GLY A 645 -25.62 2.24 -14.71
N ALA A 646 -24.33 2.27 -14.34
CA ALA A 646 -23.38 1.19 -14.58
C ALA A 646 -23.74 -0.08 -13.81
N GLN A 647 -23.78 -1.21 -14.51
CA GLN A 647 -24.08 -2.52 -13.98
C GLN A 647 -22.80 -3.37 -13.89
N PRO A 648 -22.70 -4.31 -12.94
CA PRO A 648 -21.63 -5.30 -12.93
C PRO A 648 -21.75 -6.24 -14.14
N MET A 649 -20.67 -6.38 -14.89
CA MET A 649 -20.55 -7.27 -16.05
C MET A 649 -19.34 -8.20 -15.86
N ARG A 650 -19.49 -9.49 -16.14
CA ARG A 650 -18.43 -10.49 -15.99
C ARG A 650 -17.68 -10.70 -17.32
N VAL A 651 -16.35 -10.71 -17.26
CA VAL A 651 -15.47 -11.01 -18.40
C VAL A 651 -15.56 -12.50 -18.74
N LEU A 652 -15.88 -12.85 -20.00
CA LEU A 652 -16.13 -14.25 -20.42
C LEU A 652 -15.03 -14.84 -21.33
N ASP A 653 -14.27 -14.00 -22.04
CA ASP A 653 -13.09 -14.35 -22.84
C ASP A 653 -12.14 -13.14 -22.82
N SER A 654 -10.83 -13.38 -22.82
CA SER A 654 -9.80 -12.35 -22.88
C SER A 654 -8.55 -12.94 -23.52
N ARG A 655 -8.20 -12.48 -24.73
CA ARG A 655 -7.12 -13.05 -25.55
C ARG A 655 -6.50 -12.02 -26.50
N LEU A 656 -5.19 -12.14 -26.69
CA LEU A 656 -4.40 -11.26 -27.57
C LEU A 656 -4.70 -11.55 -29.06
N LEU A 657 -4.78 -10.49 -29.87
CA LEU A 657 -5.10 -10.58 -31.31
C LEU A 657 -3.90 -10.30 -32.24
N THR A 658 -2.69 -10.21 -31.68
CA THR A 658 -1.42 -9.99 -32.39
C THR A 658 -0.41 -11.08 -32.01
N GLN A 659 0.49 -11.45 -32.92
CA GLN A 659 1.54 -12.44 -32.68
C GLN A 659 2.93 -11.80 -32.76
N GLU A 660 3.76 -12.00 -31.73
CA GLU A 660 5.17 -11.58 -31.74
C GLU A 660 6.03 -12.59 -32.52
N GLN A 661 6.41 -12.27 -33.76
CA GLN A 661 7.50 -12.97 -34.46
C GLN A 661 8.40 -12.01 -35.27
N ASN A 662 9.56 -11.70 -34.70
CA ASN A 662 10.89 -11.56 -35.34
C ASN A 662 11.09 -10.65 -36.59
N ALA A 663 10.14 -9.81 -37.01
CA ALA A 663 10.28 -9.03 -38.24
C ALA A 663 10.90 -7.62 -38.09
N VAL A 664 10.46 -6.80 -37.11
CA VAL A 664 10.90 -5.40 -36.95
C VAL A 664 10.84 -4.95 -35.48
N ASP A 665 11.87 -4.22 -35.00
CA ASP A 665 11.95 -3.59 -33.68
C ASP A 665 11.69 -2.06 -33.75
N VAL A 666 10.92 -1.50 -32.80
CA VAL A 666 10.60 -0.06 -32.69
C VAL A 666 10.21 0.35 -31.25
N ARG A 667 10.69 1.51 -30.75
CA ARG A 667 10.20 2.17 -29.51
C ARG A 667 9.45 3.50 -29.79
N PRO A 668 8.47 3.93 -28.96
CA PRO A 668 7.60 5.08 -29.23
C PRO A 668 7.98 6.40 -28.51
N VAL A 669 7.75 7.54 -29.19
CA VAL A 669 7.97 8.94 -28.75
C VAL A 669 6.97 9.84 -29.53
N ARG A 670 6.34 10.86 -28.92
CA ARG A 670 5.31 11.71 -29.59
C ARG A 670 5.40 13.22 -29.30
N HIS A 671 5.10 14.06 -30.28
CA HIS A 671 4.65 15.44 -30.02
C HIS A 671 3.15 15.39 -29.62
N MET A 672 2.64 16.38 -28.89
CA MET A 672 1.25 16.41 -28.45
C MET A 672 0.64 17.80 -28.58
N ASP A 673 0.00 18.00 -29.72
CA ASP A 673 -1.01 19.02 -29.95
C ASP A 673 -2.23 18.74 -29.07
N LEU A 674 -2.56 19.66 -28.16
CA LEU A 674 -3.76 19.60 -27.34
C LEU A 674 -4.87 20.39 -28.02
N GLU A 675 -5.95 19.71 -28.39
CA GLU A 675 -7.19 20.34 -28.84
C GLU A 675 -7.81 21.09 -27.65
N LEU A 676 -7.92 22.41 -27.78
CA LEU A 676 -8.56 23.27 -26.79
C LEU A 676 -10.08 23.22 -26.97
N PRO A 677 -10.87 23.27 -25.89
CA PRO A 677 -12.32 23.49 -25.99
C PRO A 677 -12.63 24.73 -26.84
N THR A 678 -13.76 24.71 -27.56
CA THR A 678 -14.14 25.76 -28.53
C THR A 678 -14.33 27.16 -27.93
N ASP A 679 -14.42 27.25 -26.60
CA ASP A 679 -14.54 28.43 -25.76
C ASP A 679 -13.21 28.85 -25.10
N VAL A 680 -12.12 28.09 -25.30
CA VAL A 680 -10.78 28.36 -24.77
C VAL A 680 -9.85 28.79 -25.89
N THR A 681 -9.42 30.06 -25.85
CA THR A 681 -8.42 30.65 -26.76
C THR A 681 -7.10 30.91 -26.03
N TYR A 682 -6.01 31.06 -26.80
CA TYR A 682 -4.68 31.42 -26.30
C TYR A 682 -3.94 32.31 -27.32
N GLU A 683 -2.78 32.85 -26.98
CA GLU A 683 -1.80 33.47 -27.88
C GLU A 683 -0.37 32.90 -27.74
N ALA A 684 0.48 33.21 -28.71
CA ALA A 684 1.86 32.70 -28.76
C ALA A 684 2.76 33.40 -27.72
N GLY A 685 2.82 32.82 -26.52
CA GLY A 685 3.48 33.41 -25.34
C GLY A 685 2.75 33.08 -24.03
N ASP A 686 1.49 32.64 -24.13
CA ASP A 686 0.67 32.20 -23.01
C ASP A 686 1.21 30.93 -22.34
N HIS A 687 0.64 30.57 -21.19
CA HIS A 687 1.08 29.45 -20.36
C HIS A 687 -0.07 28.49 -20.05
N LEU A 688 0.12 27.21 -20.33
CA LEU A 688 -0.82 26.13 -20.00
C LEU A 688 -0.55 25.61 -18.57
N GLY A 689 -1.52 25.78 -17.66
CA GLY A 689 -1.48 25.18 -16.33
C GLY A 689 -1.90 23.71 -16.35
N VAL A 690 -1.12 22.82 -15.72
CA VAL A 690 -1.40 21.38 -15.60
C VAL A 690 -1.30 20.96 -14.13
N ILE A 691 -2.36 20.39 -13.57
CA ILE A 691 -2.36 19.82 -12.21
C ILE A 691 -1.63 18.46 -12.26
N PRO A 692 -0.60 18.22 -11.43
CA PRO A 692 0.11 16.94 -11.38
C PRO A 692 -0.53 15.96 -10.38
N HIS A 693 0.11 14.80 -10.20
CA HIS A 693 -0.22 13.82 -9.16
C HIS A 693 1.08 13.32 -8.49
N ASN A 694 1.05 13.00 -7.20
CA ASN A 694 2.20 12.34 -6.55
C ASN A 694 2.39 10.92 -7.08
N SER A 695 3.65 10.45 -7.10
CA SER A 695 3.93 9.06 -7.48
C SER A 695 3.45 8.07 -6.39
N PRO A 696 2.99 6.86 -6.75
CA PRO A 696 2.59 5.85 -5.76
C PRO A 696 3.68 5.53 -4.72
N ALA A 697 4.96 5.60 -5.10
CA ALA A 697 6.08 5.38 -4.18
C ALA A 697 6.19 6.46 -3.08
N LEU A 698 5.73 7.69 -3.32
CA LEU A 698 5.67 8.76 -2.29
C LEU A 698 4.48 8.53 -1.35
N VAL A 699 3.33 8.13 -1.90
CA VAL A 699 2.14 7.75 -1.13
C VAL A 699 2.45 6.54 -0.24
N ASP A 700 3.20 5.55 -0.74
CA ASP A 700 3.69 4.40 0.02
C ASP A 700 4.66 4.81 1.15
N ARG A 701 5.55 5.80 0.94
CA ARG A 701 6.43 6.33 2.02
C ARG A 701 5.59 6.93 3.16
N VAL A 702 4.65 7.81 2.82
CA VAL A 702 3.81 8.51 3.80
C VAL A 702 2.90 7.52 4.55
N THR A 703 2.13 6.70 3.83
CA THR A 703 1.23 5.71 4.46
C THR A 703 2.00 4.74 5.38
N LYS A 704 3.20 4.29 4.98
CA LYS A 704 4.09 3.49 5.82
C LYS A 704 4.61 4.23 7.07
N ARG A 705 4.86 5.54 7.00
CA ARG A 705 5.33 6.36 8.14
C ARG A 705 4.24 6.60 9.19
N PHE A 706 2.98 6.63 8.77
CA PHE A 706 1.82 6.86 9.65
C PHE A 706 1.01 5.59 9.98
N GLY A 707 1.36 4.43 9.40
CA GLY A 707 0.71 3.15 9.67
C GLY A 707 -0.67 3.00 9.01
N LEU A 708 -0.88 3.66 7.87
CA LEU A 708 -2.16 3.73 7.16
C LEU A 708 -2.20 2.77 5.97
N ASP A 709 -3.41 2.34 5.60
CA ASP A 709 -3.67 1.66 4.33
C ASP A 709 -4.17 2.69 3.28
N PRO A 710 -3.54 2.80 2.09
CA PRO A 710 -3.99 3.72 1.04
C PRO A 710 -5.40 3.40 0.49
N GLY A 711 -5.88 2.16 0.64
CA GLY A 711 -7.24 1.74 0.27
C GLY A 711 -8.33 2.16 1.26
N SER A 712 -7.96 2.59 2.47
CA SER A 712 -8.90 2.92 3.54
C SER A 712 -9.67 4.20 3.21
N TRP A 713 -10.99 4.14 3.32
CA TRP A 713 -11.87 5.29 3.14
C TRP A 713 -11.84 6.18 4.37
N ILE A 714 -11.76 7.49 4.14
CA ILE A 714 -11.70 8.52 5.17
C ILE A 714 -12.65 9.67 4.86
N ARG A 715 -12.99 10.43 5.90
CA ARG A 715 -13.52 11.79 5.83
C ARG A 715 -12.69 12.69 6.73
N LEU A 716 -12.32 13.87 6.23
CA LEU A 716 -11.70 14.92 7.03
C LEU A 716 -12.78 15.83 7.64
N THR A 717 -12.57 16.29 8.86
CA THR A 717 -13.39 17.32 9.52
C THR A 717 -12.47 18.36 10.15
N ALA A 718 -12.83 19.64 10.08
CA ALA A 718 -12.01 20.75 10.58
C ALA A 718 -12.87 21.74 11.37
N THR A 719 -12.33 22.29 12.46
CA THR A 719 -13.05 23.24 13.33
C THR A 719 -12.58 24.69 13.13
N ASN A 720 -13.52 25.58 12.82
CA ASN A 720 -13.33 27.05 12.82
C ASN A 720 -12.22 27.64 11.92
N ARG A 721 -11.68 26.89 10.94
CA ARG A 721 -10.78 27.41 9.89
C ARG A 721 -11.17 26.90 8.50
N PRO A 722 -11.00 27.71 7.43
CA PRO A 722 -10.91 27.19 6.07
C PRO A 722 -9.71 26.24 5.95
N SER A 723 -9.83 25.23 5.08
CA SER A 723 -8.72 24.34 4.70
C SER A 723 -8.79 24.08 3.21
N PHE A 724 -7.63 23.92 2.55
CA PHE A 724 -7.56 23.49 1.15
C PHE A 724 -7.82 21.99 0.99
N LEU A 725 -7.76 21.22 2.09
CA LEU A 725 -8.03 19.79 2.10
C LEU A 725 -9.55 19.53 1.93
N PRO A 726 -9.97 18.40 1.34
CA PRO A 726 -11.37 18.09 1.04
C PRO A 726 -12.18 17.72 2.30
N VAL A 727 -12.48 18.73 3.12
CA VAL A 727 -13.23 18.61 4.38
C VAL A 727 -14.69 18.25 4.13
N GLY A 728 -15.20 17.24 4.84
CA GLY A 728 -16.55 16.68 4.72
C GLY A 728 -16.70 15.62 3.62
N GLU A 729 -15.81 15.60 2.64
CA GLU A 729 -15.85 14.64 1.53
C GLU A 729 -15.47 13.20 1.95
N ARG A 730 -15.79 12.23 1.10
CA ARG A 730 -15.39 10.82 1.26
C ARG A 730 -14.44 10.44 0.12
N LEU A 731 -13.18 10.21 0.48
CA LEU A 731 -12.10 9.76 -0.41
C LEU A 731 -11.25 8.69 0.30
N THR A 732 -10.30 8.05 -0.38
CA THR A 732 -9.32 7.18 0.30
C THR A 732 -8.09 7.95 0.77
N VAL A 733 -7.35 7.38 1.74
CA VAL A 733 -6.03 7.88 2.16
C VAL A 733 -5.09 8.04 0.96
N GLY A 734 -5.12 7.08 0.03
CA GLY A 734 -4.34 7.14 -1.21
C GLY A 734 -4.69 8.34 -2.08
N GLN A 735 -5.97 8.61 -2.33
CA GLN A 735 -6.41 9.76 -3.14
C GLN A 735 -5.98 11.10 -2.51
N LEU A 736 -6.19 11.25 -1.19
CA LEU A 736 -5.80 12.46 -0.46
C LEU A 736 -4.31 12.80 -0.68
N LEU A 737 -3.45 11.77 -0.57
CA LEU A 737 -2.01 11.89 -0.74
C LEU A 737 -1.55 11.91 -2.21
N THR A 738 -2.40 11.54 -3.17
CA THR A 738 -2.06 11.54 -4.60
C THR A 738 -2.39 12.88 -5.25
N ASP A 739 -3.53 13.48 -4.90
CA ASP A 739 -4.20 14.49 -5.71
C ASP A 739 -4.26 15.89 -5.06
N TYR A 740 -4.16 16.00 -3.74
CA TYR A 740 -4.47 17.25 -3.01
C TYR A 740 -3.27 17.96 -2.39
N VAL A 741 -2.20 17.24 -2.03
CA VAL A 741 -1.07 17.76 -1.25
C VAL A 741 0.26 17.63 -2.01
N GLU A 742 1.16 18.60 -1.89
CA GLU A 742 2.55 18.45 -2.32
C GLU A 742 3.36 17.71 -1.24
N LEU A 743 4.09 16.66 -1.64
CA LEU A 743 4.85 15.79 -0.73
C LEU A 743 6.37 15.99 -0.78
N GLN A 744 6.88 16.78 -1.73
CA GLN A 744 8.31 16.97 -2.00
C GLN A 744 8.76 18.43 -1.86
N ASP A 745 7.89 19.29 -1.32
CA ASP A 745 8.24 20.66 -0.96
C ASP A 745 9.28 20.68 0.16
N VAL A 746 10.20 21.64 0.10
CA VAL A 746 11.27 21.80 1.09
C VAL A 746 10.66 22.24 2.42
N ALA A 747 11.02 21.55 3.50
CA ALA A 747 10.54 21.88 4.85
C ALA A 747 11.01 23.28 5.26
N SER A 748 10.07 24.16 5.56
CA SER A 748 10.34 25.49 6.09
C SER A 748 10.84 25.43 7.53
N ARG A 749 11.42 26.53 8.01
CA ARG A 749 11.79 26.69 9.42
C ARG A 749 10.59 26.53 10.37
N ARG A 750 9.38 26.92 9.93
CA ARG A 750 8.10 26.76 10.65
C ARG A 750 7.66 25.30 10.76
N ASP A 751 7.94 24.49 9.74
CA ASP A 751 7.68 23.04 9.78
C ASP A 751 8.64 22.33 10.73
N ILE A 752 9.90 22.76 10.76
CA ILE A 752 10.91 22.31 11.72
C ILE A 752 10.48 22.68 13.16
N GLU A 753 9.91 23.86 13.39
CA GLU A 753 9.34 24.26 14.67
C GLU A 753 8.12 23.39 15.08
N ARG A 754 7.24 23.01 14.16
CA ARG A 754 6.13 22.07 14.46
C ARG A 754 6.65 20.65 14.70
N LEU A 755 7.66 20.19 13.95
CA LEU A 755 8.36 18.93 14.20
C LEU A 755 9.01 18.92 15.60
N LEU A 756 9.58 20.04 16.04
CA LEU A 756 10.15 20.24 17.38
C LEU A 756 9.11 20.15 18.50
N GLN A 757 7.90 20.68 18.28
CA GLN A 757 6.77 20.56 19.24
C GLN A 757 6.38 19.09 19.46
N HIS A 758 6.51 18.25 18.44
CA HIS A 758 6.23 16.81 18.51
C HIS A 758 7.48 15.91 18.65
N THR A 759 8.63 16.47 19.08
CA THR A 759 9.89 15.71 19.29
C THR A 759 10.36 15.78 20.74
N GLU A 760 10.06 14.72 21.49
CA GLU A 760 10.33 14.61 22.94
C GLU A 760 11.81 14.33 23.28
N TYR A 761 12.57 13.76 22.34
CA TYR A 761 13.90 13.19 22.61
C TYR A 761 15.01 14.23 22.46
N PRO A 762 15.81 14.54 23.52
CA PRO A 762 16.72 15.68 23.53
C PRO A 762 17.71 15.76 22.36
N TRP A 763 18.35 14.66 21.96
CA TRP A 763 19.34 14.66 20.87
C TRP A 763 18.70 14.86 19.49
N SER A 764 17.48 14.37 19.28
CA SER A 764 16.73 14.60 18.03
C SER A 764 16.21 16.03 17.98
N ARG A 765 15.82 16.58 19.14
CA ARG A 765 15.38 17.94 19.33
C ARG A 765 16.54 18.93 19.10
N GLU A 766 17.70 18.74 19.73
CA GLU A 766 18.90 19.57 19.57
C GLU A 766 19.38 19.61 18.10
N ARG A 767 19.22 18.51 17.36
CA ARG A 767 19.53 18.48 15.92
C ARG A 767 18.53 19.29 15.09
N LEU A 768 17.22 19.17 15.34
CA LEU A 768 16.21 20.00 14.68
C LEU A 768 16.35 21.49 15.07
N GLU A 769 16.68 21.82 16.32
CA GLU A 769 16.93 23.21 16.77
C GLU A 769 18.12 23.84 16.03
N LYS A 770 19.14 23.06 15.68
CA LYS A 770 20.26 23.54 14.83
C LYS A 770 19.84 23.82 13.39
N LEU A 771 18.84 23.11 12.85
CA LEU A 771 18.30 23.38 11.51
C LEU A 771 17.49 24.69 11.43
N LEU A 772 17.30 25.41 12.53
CA LEU A 772 16.71 26.76 12.54
C LEU A 772 17.75 27.88 12.30
N ASP A 773 19.05 27.62 12.48
CA ASP A 773 20.11 28.59 12.16
C ASP A 773 20.14 28.91 10.66
N THR A 774 20.37 30.17 10.28
CA THR A 774 20.31 30.62 8.90
C THR A 774 21.31 29.89 7.98
N GLN A 775 22.53 29.62 8.45
CA GLN A 775 23.57 28.94 7.66
C GLN A 775 23.35 27.42 7.65
N THR A 776 23.02 26.83 8.79
CA THR A 776 22.75 25.38 8.89
C THR A 776 21.49 24.99 8.12
N TYR A 777 20.39 25.75 8.22
CA TYR A 777 19.19 25.55 7.38
C TYR A 777 19.55 25.57 5.89
N ARG A 778 20.34 26.55 5.45
CA ARG A 778 20.69 26.68 4.03
C ARG A 778 21.47 25.45 3.55
N ALA A 779 22.54 25.08 4.25
CA ALA A 779 23.40 23.97 3.85
C ALA A 779 22.76 22.57 4.05
N GLU A 780 21.96 22.36 5.10
CA GLU A 780 21.45 21.03 5.47
C GLU A 780 19.99 20.76 5.09
N VAL A 781 19.18 21.78 4.81
CA VAL A 781 17.75 21.65 4.43
C VAL A 781 17.48 22.22 3.04
N LEU A 782 17.83 23.48 2.78
CA LEU A 782 17.49 24.19 1.54
C LEU A 782 18.30 23.69 0.33
N ASP A 783 19.64 23.71 0.43
CA ASP A 783 20.55 23.27 -0.63
C ASP A 783 20.44 21.74 -0.86
N ARG A 784 20.04 20.98 0.18
CA ARG A 784 19.71 19.54 0.12
C ARG A 784 18.27 19.24 -0.33
N ARG A 785 17.39 20.25 -0.36
CA ARG A 785 15.94 20.18 -0.64
C ARG A 785 15.20 19.10 0.16
N LEU A 786 15.43 19.01 1.47
CA LEU A 786 14.74 18.04 2.32
C LEU A 786 13.27 18.43 2.54
N SER A 787 12.35 17.48 2.35
CA SER A 787 10.93 17.66 2.68
C SER A 787 10.62 17.36 4.14
N VAL A 788 9.42 17.74 4.59
CA VAL A 788 8.89 17.37 5.92
C VAL A 788 8.90 15.85 6.11
N MET A 789 8.65 15.09 5.03
CA MET A 789 8.67 13.63 5.04
C MET A 789 10.09 13.06 5.16
N ASP A 790 11.09 13.69 4.55
CA ASP A 790 12.51 13.29 4.70
C ASP A 790 13.01 13.60 6.12
N LEU A 791 12.65 14.76 6.70
CA LEU A 791 12.94 15.08 8.09
C LEU A 791 12.26 14.10 9.08
N LEU A 792 11.05 13.63 8.78
CA LEU A 792 10.37 12.58 9.55
C LEU A 792 11.02 11.19 9.45
N GLU A 793 11.86 10.94 8.44
CA GLU A 793 12.68 9.74 8.28
C GLU A 793 14.08 9.90 8.93
N GLU A 794 14.72 11.08 8.83
CA GLU A 794 15.98 11.38 9.54
C GLU A 794 15.77 11.54 11.07
N HIS A 795 14.57 11.99 11.50
CA HIS A 795 14.16 12.15 12.89
C HIS A 795 12.95 11.24 13.24
N PRO A 796 13.12 9.90 13.24
CA PRO A 796 12.03 8.93 13.43
C PRO A 796 11.45 8.92 14.86
N THR A 797 12.08 9.64 15.78
CA THR A 797 11.63 9.94 17.14
C THR A 797 10.52 10.99 17.20
N SER A 798 10.30 11.77 16.13
CA SER A 798 9.20 12.72 16.06
C SER A 798 7.86 11.98 15.97
N ARG A 799 6.93 12.36 16.86
CA ARG A 799 5.60 11.78 17.06
C ARG A 799 4.47 12.59 16.41
N LEU A 800 4.80 13.41 15.42
CA LEU A 800 3.84 14.24 14.67
C LEU A 800 2.62 13.37 14.21
N PRO A 801 1.39 13.71 14.63
CA PRO A 801 0.19 13.01 14.16
C PRO A 801 -0.05 13.18 12.65
N PHE A 802 -0.74 12.23 12.00
CA PHE A 802 -1.02 12.33 10.56
C PHE A 802 -1.83 13.58 10.19
N THR A 803 -2.79 14.01 11.03
CA THR A 803 -3.56 15.24 10.79
C THR A 803 -2.68 16.48 10.90
N ALA A 804 -1.80 16.54 11.90
CA ALA A 804 -0.81 17.62 12.04
C ALA A 804 0.26 17.60 10.93
N PHE A 805 0.55 16.44 10.33
CA PHE A 805 1.38 16.35 9.13
C PHE A 805 0.67 16.93 7.90
N LEU A 806 -0.60 16.59 7.68
CA LEU A 806 -1.42 17.18 6.61
C LEU A 806 -1.55 18.72 6.74
N GLU A 807 -1.54 19.26 7.97
CA GLU A 807 -1.52 20.69 8.25
C GLU A 807 -0.21 21.40 7.85
N LEU A 808 0.89 20.67 7.59
CA LEU A 808 2.17 21.23 7.12
C LEU A 808 2.37 21.12 5.61
N LEU A 809 1.46 20.46 4.88
CA LEU A 809 1.59 20.29 3.44
C LEU A 809 0.92 21.45 2.71
N ARG A 810 1.49 21.84 1.55
CA ARG A 810 0.87 22.81 0.65
C ARG A 810 -0.08 22.12 -0.34
N PRO A 811 -1.08 22.83 -0.88
CA PRO A 811 -1.90 22.31 -1.98
C PRO A 811 -1.04 21.92 -3.18
N LEU A 812 -1.44 20.87 -3.91
CA LEU A 812 -0.70 20.37 -5.08
C LEU A 812 -0.84 21.32 -6.28
N ALA A 813 0.00 22.37 -6.32
CA ALA A 813 -0.12 23.47 -7.26
C ALA A 813 -0.03 23.06 -8.75
N PRO A 814 -0.77 23.71 -9.65
CA PRO A 814 -0.63 23.51 -11.09
C PRO A 814 0.74 23.98 -11.58
N ARG A 815 1.32 23.24 -12.53
CA ARG A 815 2.59 23.58 -13.18
C ARG A 815 2.31 24.23 -14.54
N TYR A 816 2.86 25.41 -14.76
CA TYR A 816 2.63 26.21 -15.96
C TYR A 816 3.72 25.96 -17.02
N TYR A 817 3.30 25.71 -18.26
CA TYR A 817 4.18 25.46 -19.40
C TYR A 817 3.94 26.51 -20.48
N SER A 818 4.96 27.26 -20.87
CA SER A 818 4.87 28.23 -21.98
C SER A 818 4.47 27.52 -23.27
N ILE A 819 3.41 28.00 -23.93
CA ILE A 819 2.79 27.32 -25.07
C ILE A 819 3.67 27.43 -26.31
N ALA A 820 4.04 26.28 -26.88
CA ALA A 820 5.03 26.21 -27.97
C ALA A 820 4.43 26.34 -29.39
N SER A 821 3.19 26.82 -29.49
CA SER A 821 2.41 26.99 -30.72
C SER A 821 1.83 28.41 -30.84
N SER A 822 1.13 28.70 -31.94
CA SER A 822 0.52 30.01 -32.17
C SER A 822 -0.93 29.86 -32.64
N SER A 823 -1.85 30.52 -31.93
CA SER A 823 -3.28 30.53 -32.24
C SER A 823 -3.60 31.22 -33.56
N ALA A 824 -2.76 32.17 -33.99
CA ALA A 824 -2.83 32.77 -35.34
C ALA A 824 -2.55 31.75 -36.46
N VAL A 825 -2.02 30.56 -36.14
CA VAL A 825 -1.78 29.45 -37.07
C VAL A 825 -2.76 28.30 -36.81
N GLN A 826 -3.03 27.96 -35.55
CA GLN A 826 -4.03 26.97 -35.13
C GLN A 826 -4.73 27.41 -33.83
N PRO A 827 -5.89 28.10 -33.91
CA PRO A 827 -6.48 28.78 -32.74
C PRO A 827 -7.01 27.84 -31.66
N GLY A 828 -7.42 26.61 -32.03
CA GLY A 828 -7.88 25.58 -31.10
C GLY A 828 -6.84 24.53 -30.73
N VAL A 829 -5.53 24.79 -30.93
CA VAL A 829 -4.48 23.77 -30.72
C VAL A 829 -3.28 24.33 -29.97
N CYS A 830 -3.00 23.78 -28.78
CA CYS A 830 -1.87 24.15 -27.90
C CYS A 830 -0.83 23.01 -27.85
N SER A 831 0.38 23.22 -28.38
CA SER A 831 1.38 22.14 -28.49
C SER A 831 2.24 21.95 -27.24
N ILE A 832 2.18 20.75 -26.65
CA ILE A 832 3.17 20.18 -25.69
C ILE A 832 3.73 18.86 -26.25
N THR A 833 4.32 17.96 -25.42
CA THR A 833 5.06 16.77 -25.93
C THR A 833 5.10 15.60 -24.92
N VAL A 834 4.07 14.73 -24.93
CA VAL A 834 3.99 13.45 -24.16
C VAL A 834 3.61 12.30 -25.13
N GLY A 835 3.36 11.07 -24.67
CA GLY A 835 2.86 9.98 -25.52
C GLY A 835 2.30 8.81 -24.71
N ALA A 836 1.65 7.83 -25.37
CA ALA A 836 1.21 6.59 -24.72
C ALA A 836 2.43 5.72 -24.34
N LEU A 837 2.87 5.86 -23.09
CA LEU A 837 4.26 5.67 -22.71
C LEU A 837 4.48 4.43 -21.83
N THR A 838 4.45 3.22 -22.39
CA THR A 838 5.16 2.06 -21.77
C THR A 838 6.44 1.73 -22.55
N GLY A 839 7.01 2.75 -23.22
CA GLY A 839 8.44 2.84 -23.51
C GLY A 839 9.17 3.57 -22.37
N PRO A 840 10.51 3.70 -22.43
CA PRO A 840 11.27 4.45 -21.43
C PRO A 840 10.70 5.86 -21.31
N ALA A 841 10.41 6.29 -20.08
CA ALA A 841 9.87 7.62 -19.83
C ALA A 841 10.78 8.67 -20.45
N ARG A 842 10.22 9.74 -21.02
CA ARG A 842 10.97 10.65 -21.89
C ARG A 842 11.92 11.60 -21.13
N SER A 843 11.88 11.50 -19.80
CA SER A 843 12.87 11.97 -18.81
C SER A 843 14.13 11.09 -18.71
N GLY A 844 14.14 9.89 -19.29
CA GLY A 844 15.21 8.89 -19.20
C GLY A 844 15.01 7.81 -18.13
N HIS A 845 14.03 7.95 -17.22
CA HIS A 845 13.86 7.06 -16.05
C HIS A 845 12.49 6.39 -15.98
N GLY A 846 12.44 5.06 -16.00
CA GLY A 846 11.23 4.28 -15.77
C GLY A 846 10.30 4.15 -16.98
N THR A 847 9.02 3.89 -16.71
CA THR A 847 7.96 3.53 -17.68
C THR A 847 6.60 3.99 -17.13
N PHE A 848 5.68 4.42 -17.98
CA PHE A 848 4.33 4.90 -17.64
C PHE A 848 3.27 3.85 -18.08
N ALA A 849 1.99 4.09 -17.74
CA ALA A 849 0.87 3.27 -18.15
C ALA A 849 -0.36 4.16 -18.44
N GLY A 850 -1.19 3.76 -19.42
CA GLY A 850 -2.44 4.46 -19.74
C GLY A 850 -3.61 3.89 -18.93
N THR A 851 -4.32 4.74 -18.20
CA THR A 851 -5.23 4.36 -17.09
C THR A 851 -6.27 3.30 -17.46
N CYS A 852 -7.23 3.63 -18.35
CA CYS A 852 -8.31 2.70 -18.70
C CYS A 852 -7.80 1.49 -19.51
N SER A 853 -6.79 1.68 -20.37
CA SER A 853 -6.26 0.61 -21.21
C SER A 853 -5.47 -0.43 -20.42
N ASN A 854 -4.68 -0.04 -19.40
CA ASN A 854 -3.96 -0.97 -18.55
C ASN A 854 -4.90 -1.61 -17.52
N TYR A 855 -5.80 -0.84 -16.90
CA TYR A 855 -6.87 -1.37 -16.06
C TYR A 855 -7.65 -2.51 -16.74
N LEU A 856 -7.98 -2.37 -18.04
CA LEU A 856 -8.65 -3.42 -18.80
C LEU A 856 -7.70 -4.55 -19.24
N PHE A 857 -6.42 -4.28 -19.50
CA PHE A 857 -5.41 -5.31 -19.80
C PHE A 857 -5.14 -6.24 -18.61
N GLU A 858 -5.34 -5.76 -17.39
CA GLU A 858 -5.20 -6.49 -16.13
C GLU A 858 -6.42 -7.38 -15.81
N GLN A 859 -7.54 -7.27 -16.55
CA GLN A 859 -8.74 -8.07 -16.31
C GLN A 859 -8.71 -9.42 -17.03
N GLY A 860 -8.46 -10.48 -16.26
CA GLY A 860 -8.67 -11.87 -16.69
C GLY A 860 -10.15 -12.29 -16.74
N THR A 861 -10.40 -13.48 -17.28
CA THR A 861 -11.71 -14.14 -17.29
C THR A 861 -12.31 -14.23 -15.87
N ASP A 862 -13.64 -14.24 -15.79
CA ASP A 862 -14.46 -14.27 -14.57
C ASP A 862 -14.35 -13.06 -13.64
N ARG A 863 -13.49 -12.06 -13.94
CA ARG A 863 -13.50 -10.76 -13.25
C ARG A 863 -14.77 -9.96 -13.55
N VAL A 864 -15.14 -9.07 -12.63
CA VAL A 864 -16.32 -8.20 -12.74
C VAL A 864 -15.89 -6.75 -12.93
N ILE A 865 -16.30 -6.15 -14.04
CA ILE A 865 -16.14 -4.72 -14.35
C ILE A 865 -17.50 -4.01 -14.22
N HIS A 866 -17.52 -2.70 -14.02
CA HIS A 866 -18.75 -1.91 -13.99
C HIS A 866 -18.87 -1.06 -15.25
N ALA A 867 -19.93 -1.26 -16.04
CA ALA A 867 -20.11 -0.61 -17.34
C ALA A 867 -21.60 -0.36 -17.66
N PHE A 868 -21.87 0.49 -18.65
CA PHE A 868 -23.21 0.75 -19.17
C PHE A 868 -23.18 0.84 -20.70
N VAL A 869 -24.33 0.55 -21.33
CA VAL A 869 -24.55 0.78 -22.77
C VAL A 869 -25.42 2.02 -22.92
N ARG A 870 -25.03 2.94 -23.81
CA ARG A 870 -25.74 4.19 -24.07
C ARG A 870 -26.04 4.29 -25.57
N ASP A 871 -27.29 4.56 -25.93
CA ASP A 871 -27.59 4.99 -27.30
C ASP A 871 -27.08 6.43 -27.48
N THR A 872 -26.20 6.63 -28.47
CA THR A 872 -25.59 7.92 -28.81
C THR A 872 -26.37 8.68 -29.90
N ALA A 873 -27.50 8.13 -30.36
CA ALA A 873 -28.22 8.57 -31.55
C ALA A 873 -27.36 8.59 -32.84
N SER A 874 -26.24 7.85 -32.86
CA SER A 874 -25.33 7.84 -34.01
C SER A 874 -26.04 7.40 -35.30
N PRO A 875 -25.86 8.15 -36.42
CA PRO A 875 -26.35 7.76 -37.74
C PRO A 875 -25.51 6.63 -38.37
N PHE A 876 -24.41 6.21 -37.74
CA PHE A 876 -23.53 5.14 -38.22
C PHE A 876 -24.15 3.75 -37.98
N ARG A 877 -25.26 3.47 -38.67
CA ARG A 877 -26.03 2.22 -38.64
C ARG A 877 -26.27 1.74 -40.06
N LEU A 878 -26.53 0.44 -40.25
CA LEU A 878 -26.92 -0.09 -41.57
C LEU A 878 -28.20 0.60 -42.10
N PRO A 879 -28.38 0.74 -43.43
CA PRO A 879 -29.58 1.35 -43.99
C PRO A 879 -30.83 0.53 -43.66
N ALA A 880 -31.95 1.23 -43.43
CA ALA A 880 -33.23 0.59 -43.12
C ALA A 880 -33.81 -0.28 -44.26
N ASP A 881 -33.32 -0.08 -45.48
CA ASP A 881 -33.55 -0.96 -46.63
C ASP A 881 -32.29 -1.82 -46.89
N PRO A 882 -32.32 -3.14 -46.62
CA PRO A 882 -31.18 -4.03 -46.82
C PRO A 882 -30.72 -4.17 -48.28
N SER A 883 -31.54 -3.78 -49.26
CA SER A 883 -31.19 -3.75 -50.68
C SER A 883 -30.26 -2.59 -51.07
N THR A 884 -30.05 -1.63 -50.16
CA THR A 884 -29.14 -0.48 -50.35
C THR A 884 -27.68 -0.96 -50.54
N PRO A 885 -26.97 -0.55 -51.61
CA PRO A 885 -25.55 -0.85 -51.77
C PRO A 885 -24.67 -0.23 -50.66
N LEU A 886 -23.54 -0.87 -50.31
CA LEU A 886 -22.67 -0.42 -49.23
C LEU A 886 -21.19 -0.33 -49.64
N LEU A 887 -20.53 0.76 -49.24
CA LEU A 887 -19.09 0.91 -49.30
C LEU A 887 -18.53 1.15 -47.89
N MET A 888 -17.91 0.14 -47.28
CA MET A 888 -17.33 0.20 -45.94
C MET A 888 -15.82 0.32 -46.04
N ILE A 889 -15.20 1.23 -45.29
CA ILE A 889 -13.77 1.55 -45.41
C ILE A 889 -13.15 1.69 -44.02
N ALA A 890 -12.16 0.85 -43.70
CA ALA A 890 -11.54 0.76 -42.38
C ALA A 890 -10.01 0.75 -42.38
N SER A 891 -9.41 1.27 -41.31
CA SER A 891 -7.99 1.06 -41.01
C SER A 891 -7.77 0.72 -39.54
N GLY A 892 -6.93 -0.30 -39.27
CA GLY A 892 -6.61 -0.75 -37.92
C GLY A 892 -7.86 -1.07 -37.08
N THR A 893 -7.97 -0.48 -35.89
CA THR A 893 -9.11 -0.65 -34.97
C THR A 893 -10.47 -0.22 -35.55
N GLY A 894 -10.49 0.62 -36.60
CA GLY A 894 -11.72 1.03 -37.30
C GLY A 894 -12.48 -0.10 -38.00
N ILE A 895 -11.97 -1.34 -37.98
CA ILE A 895 -12.72 -2.53 -38.40
C ILE A 895 -13.85 -2.92 -37.43
N ALA A 896 -13.83 -2.40 -36.19
CA ALA A 896 -14.74 -2.80 -35.11
C ALA A 896 -16.24 -2.73 -35.46
N PRO A 897 -16.82 -1.59 -35.92
CA PRO A 897 -18.24 -1.54 -36.26
C PRO A 897 -18.57 -2.41 -37.48
N PHE A 898 -17.67 -2.51 -38.46
CA PHE A 898 -17.93 -3.31 -39.66
C PHE A 898 -17.95 -4.82 -39.41
N ARG A 899 -17.23 -5.32 -38.40
CA ARG A 899 -17.41 -6.71 -37.95
C ARG A 899 -18.85 -6.96 -37.49
N GLY A 900 -19.48 -5.99 -36.82
CA GLY A 900 -20.90 -6.02 -36.47
C GLY A 900 -21.81 -5.98 -37.71
N PHE A 901 -21.58 -5.03 -38.62
CA PHE A 901 -22.37 -4.93 -39.87
C PHE A 901 -22.30 -6.20 -40.73
N LEU A 902 -21.14 -6.86 -40.80
CA LEU A 902 -20.98 -8.14 -41.49
C LEU A 902 -21.75 -9.27 -40.79
N GLN A 903 -21.76 -9.33 -39.45
CA GLN A 903 -22.55 -10.30 -38.70
C GLN A 903 -24.06 -10.11 -38.92
N GLU A 904 -24.54 -8.86 -38.87
CA GLU A 904 -25.95 -8.52 -39.09
C GLU A 904 -26.40 -8.83 -40.52
N ARG A 905 -25.59 -8.47 -41.54
CA ARG A 905 -25.85 -8.84 -42.94
C ARG A 905 -25.79 -10.35 -43.18
N ALA A 906 -24.85 -11.07 -42.57
CA ALA A 906 -24.80 -12.52 -42.66
C ALA A 906 -26.07 -13.18 -42.08
N ALA A 907 -26.56 -12.68 -40.94
CA ALA A 907 -27.82 -13.14 -40.35
C ALA A 907 -29.03 -12.84 -41.27
N ALA A 908 -29.13 -11.61 -41.82
CA ALA A 908 -30.18 -11.24 -42.75
C ALA A 908 -30.18 -12.11 -44.02
N LYS A 909 -29.01 -12.42 -44.58
CA LYS A 909 -28.87 -13.30 -45.76
C LYS A 909 -29.30 -14.74 -45.45
N VAL A 910 -28.96 -15.25 -44.27
CA VAL A 910 -29.40 -16.58 -43.79
C VAL A 910 -30.93 -16.61 -43.56
N ALA A 911 -31.53 -15.49 -43.16
CA ALA A 911 -32.98 -15.32 -43.05
C ALA A 911 -33.70 -15.18 -44.41
N GLY A 912 -32.97 -15.16 -45.53
CA GLY A 912 -33.54 -15.06 -46.88
C GLY A 912 -33.84 -13.63 -47.34
N THR A 913 -33.36 -12.61 -46.63
CA THR A 913 -33.45 -11.20 -47.05
C THR A 913 -32.57 -10.97 -48.28
N ASP A 914 -33.10 -10.30 -49.31
CA ASP A 914 -32.30 -9.85 -50.44
C ASP A 914 -31.43 -8.65 -50.04
N LEU A 915 -30.15 -8.66 -50.44
CA LEU A 915 -29.14 -7.72 -49.93
C LEU A 915 -28.43 -6.97 -51.05
N GLY A 916 -28.31 -5.66 -50.88
CA GLY A 916 -27.58 -4.79 -51.78
C GLY A 916 -26.10 -5.17 -51.88
N PRO A 917 -25.46 -4.96 -53.05
CA PRO A 917 -24.03 -5.27 -53.22
C PRO A 917 -23.19 -4.44 -52.26
N ALA A 918 -22.23 -5.10 -51.59
CA ALA A 918 -21.43 -4.49 -50.54
C ALA A 918 -19.93 -4.74 -50.76
N LEU A 919 -19.11 -3.75 -50.42
CA LEU A 919 -17.65 -3.79 -50.53
C LEU A 919 -17.01 -3.24 -49.26
N LEU A 920 -16.10 -4.01 -48.66
CA LEU A 920 -15.28 -3.62 -47.52
C LEU A 920 -13.82 -3.44 -47.95
N VAL A 921 -13.26 -2.25 -47.76
CA VAL A 921 -11.83 -1.97 -47.94
C VAL A 921 -11.17 -1.87 -46.58
N PHE A 922 -10.24 -2.77 -46.24
CA PHE A 922 -9.60 -2.81 -44.92
C PHE A 922 -8.07 -2.67 -44.99
N GLY A 923 -7.51 -1.72 -44.24
CA GLY A 923 -6.08 -1.42 -44.20
C GLY A 923 -5.38 -1.85 -42.91
N CYS A 924 -4.25 -2.55 -43.06
CA CYS A 924 -3.31 -2.86 -41.98
C CYS A 924 -1.84 -2.67 -42.41
N ARG A 925 -0.88 -3.01 -41.55
CA ARG A 925 0.56 -2.98 -41.86
C ARG A 925 0.98 -4.25 -42.58
N HIS A 926 0.72 -5.41 -42.00
CA HIS A 926 1.19 -6.70 -42.49
C HIS A 926 0.12 -7.81 -42.29
N PRO A 927 -0.18 -8.64 -43.31
CA PRO A 927 -1.24 -9.66 -43.24
C PRO A 927 -1.06 -10.72 -42.15
N GLN A 928 0.17 -10.92 -41.66
CA GLN A 928 0.49 -11.87 -40.58
C GLN A 928 0.74 -11.20 -39.21
N GLY A 929 0.69 -9.86 -39.13
CA GLY A 929 1.05 -9.12 -37.91
C GLY A 929 -0.13 -8.42 -37.24
N ASP A 930 -0.86 -7.59 -38.00
CA ASP A 930 -1.93 -6.71 -37.49
C ASP A 930 -3.23 -6.80 -38.32
N LEU A 931 -3.43 -7.91 -39.05
CA LEU A 931 -4.68 -8.21 -39.74
C LEU A 931 -5.76 -8.65 -38.73
N LEU A 932 -6.34 -7.67 -38.03
CA LEU A 932 -7.35 -7.90 -36.99
C LEU A 932 -8.50 -8.78 -37.50
N TYR A 933 -8.85 -9.80 -36.72
CA TYR A 933 -9.82 -10.86 -37.01
C TYR A 933 -9.47 -11.81 -38.19
N GLY A 934 -8.53 -11.46 -39.07
CA GLY A 934 -7.96 -12.36 -40.09
C GLY A 934 -9.00 -13.19 -40.86
N THR A 935 -8.84 -14.52 -40.85
CA THR A 935 -9.72 -15.46 -41.55
C THR A 935 -11.14 -15.56 -40.95
N GLU A 936 -11.42 -14.94 -39.80
CA GLU A 936 -12.81 -14.73 -39.34
C GLU A 936 -13.51 -13.67 -40.19
N LEU A 937 -12.81 -12.57 -40.50
CA LEU A 937 -13.36 -11.45 -41.27
C LEU A 937 -13.71 -11.86 -42.70
N GLU A 938 -12.86 -12.64 -43.35
CA GLU A 938 -13.11 -13.19 -44.70
C GLU A 938 -14.34 -14.10 -44.74
N ARG A 939 -14.49 -14.98 -43.73
CA ARG A 939 -15.66 -15.86 -43.61
C ARG A 939 -16.96 -15.09 -43.34
N LEU A 940 -16.90 -14.05 -42.49
CA LEU A 940 -18.03 -13.17 -42.23
C LEU A 940 -18.41 -12.36 -43.48
N ALA A 941 -17.44 -11.85 -44.24
CA ALA A 941 -17.68 -11.12 -45.49
C ALA A 941 -18.37 -12.01 -46.54
N ALA A 942 -17.87 -13.23 -46.75
CA ALA A 942 -18.49 -14.21 -47.64
C ALA A 942 -19.94 -14.55 -47.23
N ALA A 943 -20.17 -14.77 -45.93
CA ALA A 943 -21.51 -15.02 -45.38
C ALA A 943 -22.45 -13.80 -45.56
N ALA A 944 -21.95 -12.58 -45.41
CA ALA A 944 -22.69 -11.33 -45.62
C ALA A 944 -22.98 -11.00 -47.11
N GLY A 945 -22.35 -11.70 -48.06
CA GLY A 945 -22.35 -11.29 -49.46
C GLY A 945 -21.64 -9.96 -49.70
N THR A 946 -20.57 -9.71 -48.96
CA THR A 946 -19.73 -8.52 -49.04
C THR A 946 -18.37 -8.89 -49.63
N ASP A 947 -17.96 -8.22 -50.70
CA ASP A 947 -16.60 -8.31 -51.22
C ASP A 947 -15.62 -7.66 -50.25
N ILE A 948 -14.41 -8.20 -50.12
CA ILE A 948 -13.35 -7.62 -49.27
C ILE A 948 -12.08 -7.33 -50.07
N ALA A 949 -11.47 -6.16 -49.82
CA ALA A 949 -10.24 -5.71 -50.47
C ALA A 949 -9.24 -5.17 -49.44
N PHE A 950 -8.13 -5.89 -49.26
CA PHE A 950 -7.12 -5.51 -48.27
C PHE A 950 -6.10 -4.51 -48.81
N ALA A 951 -5.69 -3.56 -47.97
CA ALA A 951 -4.60 -2.62 -48.20
C ALA A 951 -3.46 -2.88 -47.21
N TYR A 952 -2.27 -3.20 -47.72
CA TYR A 952 -1.11 -3.54 -46.90
C TYR A 952 -0.04 -2.45 -47.03
N SER A 953 0.22 -1.75 -45.93
CA SER A 953 1.11 -0.58 -45.92
C SER A 953 2.59 -0.91 -45.65
N ARG A 954 2.90 -2.14 -45.20
CA ARG A 954 4.26 -2.57 -44.80
C ARG A 954 4.53 -4.06 -45.11
N VAL A 955 4.50 -4.45 -46.38
CA VAL A 955 4.98 -5.76 -46.85
C VAL A 955 6.27 -5.55 -47.65
N GLU A 956 7.31 -6.34 -47.35
CA GLU A 956 8.60 -6.24 -48.03
C GLU A 956 8.50 -6.63 -49.51
N GLY A 957 9.25 -5.94 -50.38
CA GLY A 957 9.22 -6.15 -51.83
C GLY A 957 7.97 -5.65 -52.57
N LEU A 958 6.96 -5.14 -51.86
CA LEU A 958 5.72 -4.58 -52.44
C LEU A 958 5.63 -3.05 -52.25
N PRO A 959 4.92 -2.33 -53.14
CA PRO A 959 4.57 -0.93 -52.88
C PRO A 959 3.67 -0.82 -51.64
N ARG A 960 3.80 0.27 -50.89
CA ARG A 960 2.88 0.57 -49.77
C ARG A 960 1.52 0.91 -50.34
N ILE A 961 0.47 0.22 -49.88
CA ILE A 961 -0.91 0.45 -50.30
C ILE A 961 -1.75 0.75 -49.05
N TYR A 962 -2.36 1.94 -49.02
CA TYR A 962 -3.39 2.33 -48.06
C TYR A 962 -4.78 2.17 -48.68
N VAL A 963 -5.84 2.41 -47.90
CA VAL A 963 -7.22 2.15 -48.35
C VAL A 963 -7.66 3.09 -49.47
N GLN A 964 -7.21 4.34 -49.49
CA GLN A 964 -7.47 5.28 -50.58
C GLN A 964 -6.77 4.85 -51.88
N ASP A 965 -5.54 4.36 -51.82
CA ASP A 965 -4.85 3.80 -53.00
C ASP A 965 -5.61 2.57 -53.55
N ARG A 966 -6.15 1.74 -52.65
CA ARG A 966 -6.96 0.58 -53.01
C ARG A 966 -8.32 0.98 -53.60
N LEU A 967 -8.96 2.04 -53.10
CA LEU A 967 -10.19 2.60 -53.68
C LEU A 967 -9.94 3.12 -55.10
N THR A 968 -8.84 3.85 -55.33
CA THR A 968 -8.45 4.31 -56.67
C THR A 968 -8.20 3.14 -57.64
N GLN A 969 -7.64 2.03 -57.16
CA GLN A 969 -7.48 0.80 -57.95
C GLN A 969 -8.80 0.04 -58.21
N LEU A 970 -9.79 0.14 -57.31
CA LEU A 970 -11.13 -0.40 -57.49
C LEU A 970 -11.97 0.47 -58.45
N GLY A 971 -11.69 1.78 -58.46
CA GLY A 971 -12.21 2.75 -59.43
C GLY A 971 -13.73 2.75 -59.54
N ALA A 972 -14.23 2.46 -60.73
CA ALA A 972 -15.67 2.37 -61.00
C ALA A 972 -16.38 1.40 -60.02
N LYS A 973 -15.77 0.28 -59.62
CA LYS A 973 -16.40 -0.67 -58.69
C LYS A 973 -16.76 -0.05 -57.33
N ALA A 974 -16.02 0.95 -56.87
CA ALA A 974 -16.34 1.67 -55.63
C ALA A 974 -17.35 2.80 -55.89
N LEU A 975 -17.21 3.55 -56.99
CA LEU A 975 -18.06 4.69 -57.33
C LEU A 975 -19.48 4.27 -57.77
N ASP A 976 -19.60 3.19 -58.53
CA ASP A 976 -20.86 2.67 -59.07
C ASP A 976 -21.84 2.27 -57.95
N LEU A 977 -21.35 1.79 -56.81
CA LEU A 977 -22.17 1.48 -55.62
C LEU A 977 -22.87 2.73 -55.07
N ILE A 978 -22.19 3.88 -55.10
CA ILE A 978 -22.70 5.16 -54.62
C ILE A 978 -23.61 5.82 -55.67
N ASP A 979 -23.33 5.66 -56.96
CA ASP A 979 -24.23 6.08 -58.04
C ASP A 979 -25.54 5.27 -58.05
N GLN A 980 -25.52 4.00 -57.64
CA GLN A 980 -26.70 3.13 -57.48
C GLN A 980 -27.57 3.46 -56.25
N GLY A 981 -27.33 4.58 -55.56
CA GLY A 981 -28.06 4.97 -54.35
C GLY A 981 -27.45 4.46 -53.04
N GLY A 982 -26.32 3.75 -53.08
CA GLY A 982 -25.66 3.20 -51.90
C GLY A 982 -25.10 4.22 -50.91
N ALA A 983 -24.68 3.73 -49.75
CA ALA A 983 -24.11 4.53 -48.67
C ALA A 983 -22.63 4.16 -48.39
N ALA A 984 -21.80 5.18 -48.17
CA ALA A 984 -20.41 5.04 -47.76
C ALA A 984 -20.27 5.18 -46.24
N TYR A 985 -19.45 4.31 -45.65
CA TYR A 985 -19.13 4.27 -44.22
C TYR A 985 -17.62 4.22 -44.04
N ILE A 986 -17.05 5.16 -43.28
CA ILE A 986 -15.61 5.28 -43.08
C ILE A 986 -15.32 5.25 -41.57
N CYS A 987 -14.47 4.33 -41.09
CA CYS A 987 -14.11 4.22 -39.68
C CYS A 987 -12.60 4.00 -39.46
N GLY A 988 -11.99 4.72 -38.54
CA GLY A 988 -10.54 4.68 -38.27
C GLY A 988 -9.98 6.03 -37.87
N ALA A 989 -8.75 6.35 -38.31
CA ALA A 989 -8.13 7.65 -38.05
C ALA A 989 -8.60 8.73 -39.06
N THR A 990 -8.73 9.98 -38.62
CA THR A 990 -9.21 11.12 -39.43
C THR A 990 -8.47 11.26 -40.77
N ALA A 991 -7.13 11.28 -40.74
CA ALA A 991 -6.29 11.40 -41.93
C ALA A 991 -6.47 10.26 -42.97
N MET A 992 -7.05 9.11 -42.58
CA MET A 992 -7.46 8.07 -43.53
C MET A 992 -8.77 8.47 -44.24
N ALA A 993 -9.75 9.02 -43.50
CA ALA A 993 -10.99 9.50 -44.07
C ALA A 993 -10.81 10.69 -45.03
N ASP A 994 -9.84 11.58 -44.76
CA ASP A 994 -9.51 12.70 -45.66
C ASP A 994 -8.89 12.20 -46.99
N GLY A 995 -8.00 11.20 -46.91
CA GLY A 995 -7.47 10.52 -48.09
C GLY A 995 -8.57 9.82 -48.90
N VAL A 996 -9.50 9.15 -48.21
CA VAL A 996 -10.68 8.51 -48.80
C VAL A 996 -11.62 9.52 -49.47
N ARG A 997 -11.91 10.67 -48.82
CA ARG A 997 -12.66 11.77 -49.41
C ARG A 997 -12.01 12.23 -50.72
N THR A 998 -10.71 12.51 -50.66
CA THR A 998 -9.94 13.05 -51.78
C THR A 998 -9.99 12.11 -52.98
N SER A 999 -9.66 10.83 -52.80
CA SER A 999 -9.70 9.86 -53.88
C SER A 999 -11.11 9.60 -54.43
N MET A 1000 -12.18 9.73 -53.63
CA MET A 1000 -13.54 9.66 -54.15
C MET A 1000 -13.92 10.87 -55.03
N LEU A 1001 -13.43 12.08 -54.72
CA LEU A 1001 -13.61 13.28 -55.56
C LEU A 1001 -12.78 13.20 -56.86
N GLU A 1002 -11.57 12.66 -56.79
CA GLU A 1002 -10.72 12.40 -57.95
C GLU A 1002 -11.34 11.34 -58.88
N LEU A 1003 -11.82 10.22 -58.31
CA LEU A 1003 -12.55 9.18 -59.05
C LEU A 1003 -13.82 9.73 -59.69
N ARG A 1004 -14.56 10.60 -58.97
CA ARG A 1004 -15.76 11.25 -59.50
C ARG A 1004 -15.42 12.09 -60.74
N SER A 1005 -14.46 13.00 -60.60
CA SER A 1005 -14.03 13.90 -61.69
C SER A 1005 -13.50 13.10 -62.89
N GLY A 1006 -12.64 12.11 -62.65
CA GLY A 1006 -11.99 11.32 -63.69
C GLY A 1006 -12.87 10.28 -64.40
N LEU A 1007 -13.88 9.70 -63.71
CA LEU A 1007 -14.74 8.63 -64.25
C LEU A 1007 -16.15 9.08 -64.66
N ARG A 1008 -16.52 10.34 -64.38
CA ARG A 1008 -17.80 10.94 -64.80
C ARG A 1008 -17.66 12.22 -65.64
N GLY A 1009 -16.51 12.90 -65.56
CA GLY A 1009 -16.26 14.16 -66.26
C GLY A 1009 -16.78 15.40 -65.51
N ASP A 1010 -17.30 15.21 -64.30
CA ASP A 1010 -17.67 16.25 -63.34
C ASP A 1010 -16.49 17.22 -63.11
N SER A 1011 -16.75 18.53 -63.02
CA SER A 1011 -15.72 19.47 -62.56
C SER A 1011 -15.48 19.29 -61.06
N ALA A 1012 -14.37 19.83 -60.54
CA ALA A 1012 -14.08 19.80 -59.11
C ALA A 1012 -15.21 20.42 -58.24
N ALA A 1013 -15.95 21.41 -58.78
CA ALA A 1013 -17.10 22.00 -58.10
C ALA A 1013 -18.33 21.08 -58.13
N ASP A 1014 -18.56 20.36 -59.23
CA ASP A 1014 -19.67 19.41 -59.36
C ASP A 1014 -19.44 18.17 -58.48
N ALA A 1015 -18.21 17.67 -58.43
CA ALA A 1015 -17.82 16.55 -57.56
C ALA A 1015 -17.97 16.89 -56.07
N GLU A 1016 -17.58 18.10 -55.66
CA GLU A 1016 -17.74 18.56 -54.28
C GLU A 1016 -19.23 18.77 -53.92
N ALA A 1017 -20.04 19.30 -54.84
CA ALA A 1017 -21.50 19.41 -54.67
C ALA A 1017 -22.20 18.04 -54.60
N TRP A 1018 -21.77 17.07 -55.40
CA TRP A 1018 -22.21 15.67 -55.33
C TRP A 1018 -21.90 15.07 -53.94
N LEU A 1019 -20.69 15.24 -53.44
CA LEU A 1019 -20.31 14.70 -52.13
C LEU A 1019 -21.05 15.40 -50.98
N GLY A 1020 -21.22 16.72 -51.04
CA GLY A 1020 -22.08 17.47 -50.10
C GLY A 1020 -23.53 16.97 -50.10
N THR A 1021 -24.05 16.59 -51.27
CA THR A 1021 -25.39 15.98 -51.40
C THR A 1021 -25.46 14.61 -50.72
N LEU A 1022 -24.42 13.78 -50.81
CA LEU A 1022 -24.35 12.49 -50.10
C LEU A 1022 -24.33 12.65 -48.57
N VAL A 1023 -23.55 13.62 -48.07
CA VAL A 1023 -23.52 13.95 -46.63
C VAL A 1023 -24.91 14.42 -46.17
N GLY A 1024 -25.54 15.35 -46.90
CA GLY A 1024 -26.89 15.83 -46.60
C GLY A 1024 -28.00 14.77 -46.69
N GLN A 1025 -27.77 13.67 -47.41
CA GLN A 1025 -28.67 12.51 -47.48
C GLN A 1025 -28.37 11.44 -46.41
N GLY A 1026 -27.36 11.61 -45.55
CA GLY A 1026 -26.92 10.58 -44.61
C GLY A 1026 -26.27 9.35 -45.30
N ARG A 1027 -25.81 9.51 -46.54
CA ARG A 1027 -25.21 8.47 -47.38
C ARG A 1027 -23.68 8.53 -47.44
N TRP A 1028 -23.07 9.47 -46.73
CA TRP A 1028 -21.64 9.50 -46.44
C TRP A 1028 -21.47 9.66 -44.93
N LEU A 1029 -21.09 8.56 -44.27
CA LEU A 1029 -21.09 8.41 -42.82
C LEU A 1029 -19.66 8.14 -42.34
N VAL A 1030 -19.24 8.84 -41.29
CA VAL A 1030 -17.86 8.83 -40.79
C VAL A 1030 -17.88 8.62 -39.28
N ASP A 1031 -17.17 7.59 -38.82
CA ASP A 1031 -16.97 7.20 -37.42
C ASP A 1031 -15.46 7.15 -37.15
N VAL A 1032 -14.82 8.32 -37.14
CA VAL A 1032 -13.37 8.46 -36.97
C VAL A 1032 -13.01 9.00 -35.60
N TRP A 1033 -11.87 8.54 -35.11
CA TRP A 1033 -11.37 8.84 -33.77
C TRP A 1033 -9.93 9.31 -33.88
N ALA A 1034 -9.56 10.31 -33.07
CA ALA A 1034 -8.19 10.81 -33.02
C ALA A 1034 -7.23 9.68 -32.63
N SER A 1035 -6.10 9.56 -33.33
CA SER A 1035 -5.10 8.55 -33.01
C SER A 1035 -4.22 9.00 -31.85
N GLY A 1036 -4.33 8.31 -30.71
CA GLY A 1036 -3.43 8.43 -29.54
C GLY A 1036 -2.00 7.98 -29.80
#